data_AF-A0A9X2JXN7-F1
#
_entry.id   AF-A0A9X2JXN7-F1
#
_cell.length_a   1.000
_cell.length_b   1.000
_cell.length_c   1.000
_cell.angle_alpha   90.00
_cell.angle_beta   90.00
_cell.angle_gamma   90.00
#
_symmetry.space_group_name_H-M   'P 1'
#
loop_
_entity.id
_entity.type
_entity.pdbx_description
1 polymer ?
#
loop_
_entity_poly.entity_id
_entity_poly.type
_entity_poly.pdbx_seq_one_letter_code
_entity_poly.pdbx_strand_id
1 'polypeptide(L)'
;MKAKIMKFWKRCAIGLATLMAVSLAPVEASAAQAPPLVTAALKANDYPPGDITSPPYLCGSPQPSDATVEILAAGNDIEPRGKLYWHANGNPTEITHTFDITEKETLGVETSVNTSLEISRVVGASRSVGVVTKVENEIAIKFGLMVKIPPRTVGYAQPYVQFARVAYKNTDHVARYNIMGTWWCINGTFISYRWAKIPTDSIICSWQSPPDTRCTRRMLQGGGGGYGQPPGSSTSGPTPGPTPVADVRGLADGTLLRTTDTGRIYKMVGGAPVWQATCNDNICNSTPRPTTQAVINAGPATPRNASSAVDQRGRVYLFVGGAPVWQDSCAAPVNCGNPVKISDWSIDARDHMNQEPADGTLVQARSDGTDLPVAATLGGALVPYNNAQEVIDTGHGGDWTSKVVIISGGSYNRLGFMPRNGTLIQGTGGGSSTPVAAIAGGARINFASAQEVIDAGHGTNWASKVRAVPARHFHAIPTVPYDGTLLQAPGTPVAAMVGGARINFASAQEIIDAGYGTNWTSKVQGVPARVFNALPTQIIDGTLIQASNGASPVAAIVGGAQVSFNSPQEVIDAGHGTNWTQKVQTVPARVFAALPTKIADGTRIGKSGSTSEAAVVGGAKIPFISGAERDEVGYGTRSLQKIPARVWDALPTKIADGTRIGKGETSTQGGIVGGAKVAFANTAELEAAGYSNKPLRRLPARVWDALPTQIADGTRIGKSGSTSEAAVVGGAKIPFISGAERDEAGYGTRPLHEIPARVWDALPTQIADGTRIGKSGSTSEAAVVGGAKIPFISGAERDEAGYGTRPLHEIPARVWDALPTQIADGTRIGKSGSTSEAAVVGGAKIPFISGAERDEAGYGTRPLHEIPARVWDALPTQIADGTRIGKSGSTSEAAVVGGAKIPFISGAERDEAGYGTRPLHEIPARVWDALPTQIADGTYVKSPDSASVWLINAGHRTQVQQTSNVQVIPTRVLDAIPLS
;
A
#
# COMPACT_ATOMS: atom_id res chain seq x y z
N MET A 1 -18.92 30.08 50.20
CA MET A 1 -18.17 29.58 49.02
C MET A 1 -16.82 28.94 49.35
N LYS A 2 -16.07 29.36 50.39
CA LYS A 2 -14.82 28.69 50.83
C LYS A 2 -14.97 27.31 51.49
N ALA A 3 -16.16 26.93 51.99
CA ALA A 3 -16.41 25.62 52.59
C ALA A 3 -16.69 24.47 51.57
N LYS A 4 -16.95 24.79 50.29
CA LYS A 4 -17.13 23.78 49.23
C LYS A 4 -15.83 23.36 48.54
N ILE A 5 -14.73 24.11 48.72
CA ILE A 5 -13.42 23.79 48.11
C ILE A 5 -12.59 22.82 48.97
N MET A 6 -12.78 22.79 50.30
CA MET A 6 -12.06 21.84 51.18
C MET A 6 -12.58 20.39 51.13
N LYS A 7 -13.82 20.12 50.66
CA LYS A 7 -14.33 18.75 50.50
C LYS A 7 -13.83 18.07 49.21
N PHE A 8 -13.34 18.83 48.24
CA PHE A 8 -12.82 18.31 46.98
C PHE A 8 -11.37 17.81 47.11
N TRP A 9 -10.54 18.47 47.93
CA TRP A 9 -9.14 18.08 48.13
C TRP A 9 -8.94 16.86 49.05
N LYS A 10 -9.88 16.54 49.93
CA LYS A 10 -9.79 15.34 50.80
C LYS A 10 -10.10 14.01 50.10
N ARG A 11 -10.65 14.02 48.87
CA ARG A 11 -10.95 12.80 48.08
C ARG A 11 -9.88 12.44 47.04
N CYS A 12 -8.98 13.35 46.66
CA CYS A 12 -7.87 13.03 45.75
C CYS A 12 -6.63 12.43 46.44
N ALA A 13 -6.51 12.52 47.77
CA ALA A 13 -5.33 12.05 48.50
C ALA A 13 -5.40 10.60 49.01
N ILE A 14 -6.50 9.88 48.79
CA ILE A 14 -6.68 8.49 49.26
C ILE A 14 -6.59 7.46 48.11
N GLY A 15 -6.55 7.91 46.85
CA GLY A 15 -6.47 7.04 45.67
C GLY A 15 -5.07 6.58 45.24
N LEU A 16 -3.99 7.00 45.94
CA LEU A 16 -2.61 6.76 45.48
C LEU A 16 -1.78 5.82 46.38
N ALA A 17 -2.35 5.22 47.43
CA ALA A 17 -1.60 4.41 48.41
C ALA A 17 -2.04 2.94 48.51
N THR A 18 -2.85 2.43 47.56
CA THR A 18 -3.32 1.02 47.59
C THR A 18 -3.08 0.34 46.25
N LEU A 19 -1.83 0.34 45.79
CA LEU A 19 -1.40 -0.42 44.60
C LEU A 19 0.03 -0.95 44.78
N MET A 20 0.33 -1.51 45.96
CA MET A 20 1.46 -2.42 46.18
C MET A 20 1.14 -3.36 47.34
N ALA A 21 0.55 -4.52 47.04
CA ALA A 21 0.62 -5.75 47.84
C ALA A 21 -0.14 -6.86 47.08
N VAL A 22 0.52 -7.51 46.11
CA VAL A 22 0.06 -8.79 45.56
C VAL A 22 0.74 -9.88 46.38
N SER A 23 -0.04 -10.51 47.26
CA SER A 23 0.32 -11.71 48.00
C SER A 23 -0.18 -12.93 47.24
N LEU A 24 0.72 -13.90 47.13
CA LEU A 24 0.57 -15.24 46.53
C LEU A 24 -0.49 -16.09 47.23
N ALA A 25 -1.13 -16.97 46.47
CA ALA A 25 -1.70 -18.25 46.96
C ALA A 25 -1.47 -19.36 45.90
N PRO A 26 -1.23 -20.61 46.32
CA PRO A 26 -0.59 -21.65 45.51
C PRO A 26 -1.61 -22.53 44.77
N VAL A 27 -1.21 -23.09 43.63
CA VAL A 27 -1.86 -24.25 43.03
C VAL A 27 -0.83 -25.37 42.95
N GLU A 28 -1.06 -26.41 43.74
CA GLU A 28 -0.38 -27.70 43.65
C GLU A 28 -0.81 -28.39 42.35
N ALA A 29 0.17 -28.80 41.54
CA ALA A 29 -0.05 -29.75 40.45
C ALA A 29 1.00 -30.86 40.57
N SER A 30 0.48 -32.09 40.65
CA SER A 30 1.20 -33.35 40.80
C SER A 30 2.20 -33.59 39.68
N ALA A 31 3.41 -34.01 40.08
CA ALA A 31 4.50 -34.40 39.20
C ALA A 31 4.26 -35.79 38.55
N ALA A 32 4.59 -35.88 37.27
CA ALA A 32 5.15 -37.09 36.65
C ALA A 32 6.36 -36.68 35.79
N GLN A 33 7.52 -37.20 36.15
CA GLN A 33 8.85 -36.89 35.61
C GLN A 33 9.19 -37.72 34.37
N ALA A 34 9.91 -37.10 33.41
CA ALA A 34 11.26 -37.50 32.91
C ALA A 34 11.66 -36.58 31.70
N PRO A 35 12.95 -36.53 31.26
CA PRO A 35 14.10 -35.82 31.84
C PRO A 35 14.69 -34.73 30.88
N PRO A 36 15.73 -33.95 31.27
CA PRO A 36 15.90 -32.56 30.86
C PRO A 36 16.83 -32.33 29.65
N LEU A 37 16.54 -31.26 28.90
CA LEU A 37 17.47 -30.62 27.95
C LEU A 37 17.89 -29.25 28.50
N VAL A 38 19.20 -29.04 28.52
CA VAL A 38 19.94 -27.93 29.13
C VAL A 38 19.75 -26.65 28.32
N THR A 39 19.23 -25.60 28.95
CA THR A 39 19.33 -24.22 28.46
C THR A 39 19.68 -23.31 29.64
N ALA A 40 20.94 -22.85 29.70
CA ALA A 40 21.37 -21.84 30.65
C ALA A 40 21.57 -20.51 29.92
N ALA A 41 20.73 -19.54 30.23
CA ALA A 41 20.96 -18.12 30.01
C ALA A 41 21.78 -17.57 31.19
N LEU A 42 22.77 -16.70 30.90
CA LEU A 42 23.43 -15.89 31.92
C LEU A 42 23.36 -14.41 31.53
N LYS A 43 22.85 -13.62 32.49
CA LYS A 43 22.83 -12.16 32.51
C LYS A 43 24.22 -11.60 32.86
N ALA A 44 24.39 -10.34 32.45
CA ALA A 44 25.52 -9.45 32.72
C ALA A 44 25.81 -9.22 34.21
N ASN A 45 27.08 -8.93 34.52
CA ASN A 45 27.52 -8.06 35.62
C ASN A 45 28.91 -7.47 35.32
N ASP A 46 29.11 -6.26 35.84
CA ASP A 46 30.25 -5.35 35.79
C ASP A 46 31.59 -5.94 36.28
N TYR A 47 32.72 -5.44 35.75
CA TYR A 47 34.00 -5.37 36.48
C TYR A 47 34.82 -4.10 36.11
N PRO A 48 35.60 -3.53 37.07
CA PRO A 48 36.32 -2.23 36.98
C PRO A 48 37.80 -2.39 36.52
N PRO A 49 38.58 -1.29 36.38
CA PRO A 49 39.84 -1.28 35.63
C PRO A 49 41.07 -1.63 36.48
N GLY A 50 42.11 -2.20 35.85
CA GLY A 50 43.42 -2.41 36.45
C GLY A 50 44.48 -2.88 35.44
N ASP A 51 45.57 -2.12 35.40
CA ASP A 51 46.77 -2.25 34.54
C ASP A 51 47.45 -3.63 34.53
N ILE A 52 48.20 -3.92 33.46
CA ILE A 52 49.69 -4.03 33.43
C ILE A 52 50.15 -4.75 32.13
N THR A 53 50.80 -3.96 31.28
CA THR A 53 51.96 -4.22 30.38
C THR A 53 52.16 -5.60 29.71
N SER A 54 52.17 -5.61 28.37
CA SER A 54 53.01 -6.46 27.50
C SER A 54 53.03 -5.92 26.04
N PRO A 55 54.11 -6.13 25.26
CA PRO A 55 54.49 -5.31 24.09
C PRO A 55 53.65 -5.60 22.81
N PRO A 56 53.67 -4.70 21.80
CA PRO A 56 52.81 -4.81 20.63
C PRO A 56 53.23 -5.98 19.72
N TYR A 57 52.35 -6.96 19.57
CA TYR A 57 52.46 -7.99 18.53
C TYR A 57 52.24 -7.36 17.14
N LEU A 58 53.22 -7.58 16.27
CA LEU A 58 53.18 -7.31 14.83
C LEU A 58 52.03 -8.10 14.18
N CYS A 59 51.23 -7.43 13.34
CA CYS A 59 50.16 -8.07 12.56
C CYS A 59 50.76 -9.12 11.59
N GLY A 60 50.45 -10.40 11.80
CA GLY A 60 50.80 -11.49 10.89
C GLY A 60 49.97 -11.51 9.61
N SER A 61 50.53 -12.13 8.56
CA SER A 61 49.97 -12.30 7.22
C SER A 61 48.63 -13.05 7.21
N PRO A 62 47.64 -12.67 6.38
CA PRO A 62 46.40 -13.43 6.22
C PRO A 62 46.63 -14.73 5.43
N GLN A 63 45.99 -15.81 5.87
CA GLN A 63 45.77 -17.06 5.10
C GLN A 63 44.47 -16.91 4.28
N PRO A 64 44.35 -17.50 3.08
CA PRO A 64 43.13 -17.37 2.28
C PRO A 64 41.99 -18.21 2.87
N SER A 65 40.82 -17.60 3.05
CA SER A 65 39.56 -18.30 3.37
C SER A 65 38.59 -18.20 2.19
N ASP A 66 37.75 -19.22 2.05
CA ASP A 66 36.86 -19.47 0.91
C ASP A 66 35.89 -18.31 0.62
N ALA A 67 35.87 -17.85 -0.62
CA ALA A 67 34.93 -16.84 -1.09
C ALA A 67 33.63 -17.50 -1.59
N THR A 68 32.53 -17.35 -0.86
CA THR A 68 31.19 -17.67 -1.35
C THR A 68 30.64 -16.50 -2.18
N VAL A 69 30.28 -16.77 -3.44
CA VAL A 69 29.57 -15.83 -4.32
C VAL A 69 28.07 -16.09 -4.19
N GLU A 70 27.32 -15.10 -3.69
CA GLU A 70 25.86 -15.16 -3.59
C GLU A 70 25.25 -14.24 -4.66
N ILE A 71 24.51 -14.80 -5.62
CA ILE A 71 23.79 -14.04 -6.65
C ILE A 71 22.40 -13.72 -6.11
N LEU A 72 22.19 -12.49 -5.66
CA LEU A 72 20.87 -12.03 -5.23
C LEU A 72 20.09 -11.48 -6.43
N ALA A 73 19.10 -12.27 -6.86
CA ALA A 73 18.03 -11.97 -7.82
C ALA A 73 18.45 -11.75 -9.29
N ALA A 74 18.43 -12.83 -10.06
CA ALA A 74 18.06 -12.78 -11.48
C ALA A 74 16.61 -13.29 -11.60
N GLY A 75 15.79 -12.61 -12.39
CA GLY A 75 14.49 -13.16 -12.78
C GLY A 75 14.68 -14.49 -13.50
N ASN A 76 13.80 -15.45 -13.21
CA ASN A 76 13.77 -16.76 -13.85
C ASN A 76 13.76 -16.59 -15.38
N ASP A 77 14.56 -17.39 -16.08
CA ASP A 77 14.75 -17.48 -17.55
C ASP A 77 16.01 -16.85 -18.16
N ILE A 78 17.20 -17.21 -17.64
CA ILE A 78 18.44 -17.17 -18.44
C ILE A 78 19.23 -18.47 -18.19
N GLU A 79 19.43 -19.28 -19.24
CA GLU A 79 20.44 -20.35 -19.24
C GLU A 79 21.85 -19.72 -19.13
N PRO A 80 22.66 -20.06 -18.11
CA PRO A 80 24.04 -19.59 -18.05
C PRO A 80 24.94 -20.48 -18.90
N ARG A 81 25.60 -19.90 -19.92
CA ARG A 81 26.84 -20.45 -20.48
C ARG A 81 28.01 -19.57 -20.08
N GLY A 82 28.77 -20.00 -19.08
CA GLY A 82 30.04 -19.37 -18.71
C GLY A 82 30.86 -20.24 -17.76
N LYS A 83 32.13 -20.47 -18.10
CA LYS A 83 33.15 -21.11 -17.25
C LYS A 83 34.02 -20.02 -16.60
N LEU A 84 34.38 -20.20 -15.33
CA LEU A 84 35.24 -19.27 -14.59
C LEU A 84 36.59 -19.94 -14.32
N TYR A 85 37.68 -19.26 -14.66
CA TYR A 85 39.05 -19.73 -14.39
C TYR A 85 39.63 -18.96 -13.22
N TRP A 86 40.31 -19.67 -12.31
CA TRP A 86 41.05 -19.06 -11.22
C TRP A 86 42.56 -19.16 -11.49
N HIS A 87 43.28 -18.06 -11.29
CA HIS A 87 44.74 -18.03 -11.37
C HIS A 87 45.32 -17.80 -9.98
N ALA A 88 45.92 -18.83 -9.40
CA ALA A 88 46.90 -18.68 -8.33
C ALA A 88 48.26 -19.10 -8.86
N ASN A 89 49.21 -18.17 -8.85
CA ASN A 89 50.65 -18.38 -9.08
C ASN A 89 51.02 -19.43 -10.16
N GLY A 90 50.86 -19.04 -11.43
CA GLY A 90 51.72 -19.56 -12.50
C GLY A 90 51.44 -20.95 -13.07
N ASN A 91 50.42 -21.69 -12.64
CA ASN A 91 49.94 -22.88 -13.36
C ASN A 91 48.41 -23.06 -13.18
N PRO A 92 47.62 -23.28 -14.26
CA PRO A 92 46.18 -23.48 -14.13
C PRO A 92 45.85 -24.88 -13.60
N THR A 93 45.02 -24.97 -12.57
CA THR A 93 44.32 -26.21 -12.17
C THR A 93 42.82 -26.00 -12.31
N GLU A 94 42.15 -26.95 -12.98
CA GLU A 94 40.71 -26.94 -13.24
C GLU A 94 39.95 -27.54 -12.05
N ILE A 95 38.98 -26.83 -11.49
CA ILE A 95 38.06 -27.37 -10.48
C ILE A 95 36.63 -27.11 -10.94
N THR A 96 35.84 -28.18 -11.06
CA THR A 96 34.43 -28.16 -11.46
C THR A 96 33.55 -28.39 -10.23
N HIS A 97 32.54 -27.54 -10.01
CA HIS A 97 31.47 -27.81 -9.04
C HIS A 97 30.13 -27.92 -9.77
N THR A 98 29.34 -28.94 -9.41
CA THR A 98 27.99 -29.20 -9.91
C THR A 98 27.02 -29.06 -8.73
N PHE A 99 25.90 -28.38 -8.93
CA PHE A 99 24.81 -28.34 -7.95
C PHE A 99 23.49 -28.66 -8.65
N ASP A 100 22.72 -29.58 -8.08
CA ASP A 100 21.35 -29.90 -8.50
C ASP A 100 20.35 -29.15 -7.61
N ILE A 101 19.35 -28.52 -8.21
CA ILE A 101 18.16 -28.02 -7.51
C ILE A 101 16.94 -28.76 -8.09
N THR A 102 16.23 -29.49 -7.23
CA THR A 102 14.95 -30.12 -7.57
C THR A 102 13.82 -29.16 -7.20
N GLU A 103 13.07 -28.69 -8.20
CA GLU A 103 11.88 -27.85 -7.97
C GLU A 103 10.60 -28.67 -8.19
N LYS A 104 9.63 -28.50 -7.29
CA LYS A 104 8.32 -29.18 -7.31
C LYS A 104 7.25 -28.11 -7.51
N GLU A 105 6.85 -27.87 -8.76
CA GLU A 105 5.75 -26.95 -9.06
C GLU A 105 4.39 -27.62 -8.82
N THR A 106 3.49 -26.92 -8.14
CA THR A 106 2.05 -27.18 -8.19
C THR A 106 1.39 -25.91 -8.72
N LEU A 107 1.09 -25.88 -10.03
CA LEU A 107 0.48 -24.74 -10.70
C LEU A 107 -1.05 -24.77 -10.50
N GLY A 108 -1.59 -23.79 -9.78
CA GLY A 108 -3.01 -23.43 -9.80
C GLY A 108 -3.21 -22.22 -10.73
N VAL A 109 -3.92 -22.39 -11.83
CA VAL A 109 -4.21 -21.30 -12.79
C VAL A 109 -5.67 -20.85 -12.63
N GLU A 110 -5.88 -19.59 -12.20
CA GLU A 110 -7.14 -18.86 -12.41
C GLU A 110 -6.99 -18.00 -13.68
N THR A 111 -7.85 -18.23 -14.68
CA THR A 111 -8.00 -17.34 -15.84
C THR A 111 -9.30 -16.55 -15.70
N SER A 112 -9.21 -15.22 -15.77
CA SER A 112 -10.37 -14.35 -15.97
C SER A 112 -10.49 -14.02 -17.46
N VAL A 113 -11.60 -14.41 -18.09
CA VAL A 113 -11.94 -14.02 -19.46
C VAL A 113 -13.10 -13.04 -19.37
N ASN A 114 -12.86 -11.82 -19.84
CA ASN A 114 -13.82 -10.73 -19.80
C ASN A 114 -14.47 -10.58 -21.18
N THR A 115 -15.31 -11.54 -21.57
CA THR A 115 -16.36 -11.37 -22.60
C THR A 115 -17.47 -12.38 -22.36
N SER A 116 -18.72 -11.91 -22.45
CA SER A 116 -19.94 -12.70 -22.28
C SER A 116 -20.03 -13.78 -23.36
N LEU A 117 -19.87 -15.05 -22.98
CA LEU A 117 -20.28 -16.21 -23.76
C LEU A 117 -20.88 -17.23 -22.77
N GLU A 118 -22.14 -17.61 -22.98
CA GLU A 118 -22.88 -18.51 -22.10
C GLU A 118 -22.28 -19.94 -22.09
N ILE A 119 -21.36 -20.17 -21.15
CA ILE A 119 -20.74 -21.49 -20.88
C ILE A 119 -21.77 -22.49 -20.30
N SER A 120 -22.93 -22.01 -19.83
CA SER A 120 -24.01 -22.84 -19.25
C SER A 120 -24.66 -23.81 -20.25
N ARG A 121 -24.55 -23.59 -21.57
CA ARG A 121 -25.07 -24.53 -22.59
C ARG A 121 -24.08 -25.59 -23.07
N VAL A 122 -22.79 -25.46 -22.78
CA VAL A 122 -21.77 -26.44 -23.21
C VAL A 122 -21.54 -27.53 -22.14
N VAL A 123 -21.73 -27.20 -20.86
CA VAL A 123 -21.56 -28.16 -19.74
C VAL A 123 -22.68 -29.20 -19.66
N GLY A 124 -23.84 -28.94 -20.26
CA GLY A 124 -24.95 -29.91 -20.34
C GLY A 124 -24.75 -31.04 -21.36
N ALA A 125 -23.94 -30.84 -22.40
CA ALA A 125 -23.77 -31.82 -23.48
C ALA A 125 -22.65 -32.85 -23.22
N SER A 126 -21.61 -32.49 -22.46
CA SER A 126 -20.43 -33.35 -22.25
C SER A 126 -20.56 -34.40 -21.13
N ARG A 127 -21.71 -34.52 -20.47
CA ARG A 127 -21.99 -35.60 -19.49
C ARG A 127 -22.63 -36.86 -20.08
N SER A 128 -22.90 -36.90 -21.39
CA SER A 128 -23.62 -38.03 -22.01
C SER A 128 -22.76 -38.98 -22.86
N VAL A 129 -21.47 -38.71 -23.07
CA VAL A 129 -20.61 -39.61 -23.85
C VAL A 129 -19.26 -39.77 -23.14
N GLY A 130 -19.12 -40.85 -22.37
CA GLY A 130 -17.90 -41.21 -21.67
C GLY A 130 -16.78 -41.62 -22.64
N VAL A 131 -15.97 -40.67 -23.08
CA VAL A 131 -14.74 -40.93 -23.84
C VAL A 131 -13.60 -40.11 -23.25
N VAL A 132 -12.58 -40.81 -22.76
CA VAL A 132 -11.27 -40.25 -22.46
C VAL A 132 -10.45 -40.28 -23.75
N THR A 133 -10.12 -39.11 -24.30
CA THR A 133 -9.06 -38.98 -25.32
C THR A 133 -8.10 -37.89 -24.89
N LYS A 134 -6.84 -38.30 -24.73
CA LYS A 134 -5.67 -37.45 -24.51
C LYS A 134 -5.42 -36.68 -25.82
N VAL A 135 -5.53 -35.35 -25.79
CA VAL A 135 -5.09 -34.47 -26.87
C VAL A 135 -3.86 -33.74 -26.36
N GLU A 136 -2.68 -34.14 -26.83
CA GLU A 136 -1.44 -33.37 -26.68
C GLU A 136 -1.44 -32.30 -27.77
N ASN A 137 -1.69 -31.05 -27.38
CA ASN A 137 -1.46 -29.89 -28.23
C ASN A 137 -0.12 -29.26 -27.82
N GLU A 138 0.89 -29.41 -28.67
CA GLU A 138 2.14 -28.67 -28.59
C GLU A 138 1.88 -27.26 -29.16
N ILE A 139 1.67 -26.28 -28.28
CA ILE A 139 1.61 -24.87 -28.66
C ILE A 139 2.95 -24.23 -28.30
N ALA A 140 3.81 -24.03 -29.29
CA ALA A 140 5.00 -23.21 -29.14
C ALA A 140 4.61 -21.72 -29.06
N ILE A 141 4.43 -21.20 -27.84
CA ILE A 141 4.27 -19.76 -27.58
C ILE A 141 5.62 -19.20 -27.13
N LYS A 142 6.28 -18.40 -27.99
CA LYS A 142 7.41 -17.56 -27.58
C LYS A 142 6.89 -16.34 -26.83
N PHE A 143 7.18 -16.23 -25.54
CA PHE A 143 6.97 -15.00 -24.78
C PHE A 143 8.18 -14.07 -24.89
N GLY A 144 7.97 -12.87 -25.44
CA GLY A 144 8.84 -11.71 -25.19
C GLY A 144 8.32 -10.98 -23.95
N LEU A 145 8.95 -11.18 -22.80
CA LEU A 145 8.50 -10.60 -21.54
C LEU A 145 8.83 -9.10 -21.47
N MET A 146 7.81 -8.24 -21.36
CA MET A 146 7.97 -6.85 -20.93
C MET A 146 7.85 -6.78 -19.40
N VAL A 147 8.94 -6.48 -18.70
CA VAL A 147 8.95 -6.21 -17.26
C VAL A 147 8.35 -4.82 -17.02
N LYS A 148 7.25 -4.75 -16.25
CA LYS A 148 6.56 -3.50 -15.91
C LYS A 148 7.13 -2.94 -14.59
N ILE A 149 8.10 -2.02 -14.68
CA ILE A 149 8.67 -1.31 -13.52
C ILE A 149 7.80 -0.07 -13.22
N PRO A 150 7.45 0.22 -11.95
CA PRO A 150 6.73 1.45 -11.60
C PRO A 150 7.55 2.71 -11.90
N PRO A 151 6.92 3.80 -12.37
CA PRO A 151 7.61 4.98 -12.87
C PRO A 151 8.09 5.85 -11.72
N ARG A 152 9.33 5.66 -11.25
CA ARG A 152 9.95 6.65 -10.34
C ARG A 152 11.36 7.09 -10.70
N THR A 153 11.99 6.53 -11.72
CA THR A 153 13.20 7.11 -12.33
C THR A 153 13.44 6.42 -13.66
N VAL A 154 13.07 7.07 -14.77
CA VAL A 154 13.35 6.55 -16.12
C VAL A 154 14.75 7.02 -16.50
N GLY A 155 15.75 6.21 -16.20
CA GLY A 155 16.94 6.09 -17.04
C GLY A 155 16.66 4.99 -18.05
N TYR A 156 16.94 5.23 -19.33
CA TYR A 156 16.85 4.20 -20.37
C TYR A 156 17.76 3.03 -20.00
N ALA A 157 17.18 1.90 -19.61
CA ALA A 157 17.89 0.62 -19.54
C ALA A 157 17.58 -0.16 -20.82
N GLN A 158 18.46 -0.07 -21.81
CA GLN A 158 18.61 -1.18 -22.76
C GLN A 158 19.46 -2.27 -22.06
N PRO A 159 19.19 -3.57 -22.28
CA PRO A 159 19.93 -4.62 -21.60
C PRO A 159 21.34 -4.73 -22.20
N TYR A 160 22.27 -3.95 -21.65
CA TYR A 160 23.69 -4.24 -21.68
C TYR A 160 24.17 -4.11 -20.22
N VAL A 161 24.35 -5.24 -19.55
CA VAL A 161 24.84 -5.30 -18.17
C VAL A 161 26.33 -4.88 -18.18
N GLN A 162 26.62 -3.60 -17.93
CA GLN A 162 27.99 -3.10 -17.77
C GLN A 162 28.47 -3.10 -16.31
N PHE A 163 27.60 -3.41 -15.34
CA PHE A 163 27.96 -3.45 -13.92
C PHE A 163 27.28 -4.62 -13.22
N ALA A 164 28.08 -5.50 -12.63
CA ALA A 164 27.61 -6.47 -11.65
C ALA A 164 27.87 -5.92 -10.24
N ARG A 165 26.87 -6.06 -9.35
CA ARG A 165 27.04 -5.79 -7.92
C ARG A 165 27.56 -7.07 -7.28
N VAL A 166 28.86 -7.12 -6.98
CA VAL A 166 29.46 -8.26 -6.29
C VAL A 166 29.59 -7.91 -4.81
N ALA A 167 28.98 -8.71 -3.95
CA ALA A 167 29.19 -8.62 -2.51
C ALA A 167 30.47 -9.37 -2.16
N TYR A 168 31.43 -8.68 -1.55
CA TYR A 168 32.59 -9.33 -0.97
C TYR A 168 32.35 -9.44 0.53
N LYS A 169 32.24 -10.67 1.03
CA LYS A 169 32.37 -10.94 2.45
C LYS A 169 33.85 -11.11 2.75
N ASN A 170 34.52 -10.02 3.13
CA ASN A 170 35.89 -10.11 3.63
C ASN A 170 35.79 -10.40 5.13
N THR A 171 35.94 -11.65 5.50
CA THR A 171 36.27 -12.02 6.87
C THR A 171 37.74 -11.64 7.09
N ASP A 172 37.95 -10.71 8.02
CA ASP A 172 39.22 -10.13 8.47
C ASP A 172 39.73 -8.89 7.71
N HIS A 173 39.14 -7.74 8.04
CA HIS A 173 39.76 -6.44 7.81
C HIS A 173 40.28 -5.89 9.14
N VAL A 174 41.60 -5.87 9.34
CA VAL A 174 42.23 -5.10 10.43
C VAL A 174 42.39 -3.67 9.95
N ALA A 175 41.48 -2.77 10.35
CA ALA A 175 41.60 -1.35 10.07
C ALA A 175 42.44 -0.67 11.17
N ARG A 176 43.52 0.01 10.78
CA ARG A 176 44.34 0.84 11.68
C ARG A 176 43.83 2.27 11.69
N TYR A 177 43.49 2.79 12.85
CA TYR A 177 43.15 4.20 13.03
C TYR A 177 44.19 4.86 13.94
N ASN A 178 44.66 6.04 13.55
CA ASN A 178 45.43 6.91 14.43
C ASN A 178 44.49 7.98 14.98
N ILE A 179 44.17 7.87 16.27
CA ILE A 179 43.38 8.87 16.97
C ILE A 179 44.27 9.39 18.09
N MET A 180 44.57 10.69 18.05
CA MET A 180 45.43 11.38 19.01
C MET A 180 46.81 10.73 19.21
N GLY A 181 47.49 10.38 18.10
CA GLY A 181 48.89 9.94 18.12
C GLY A 181 49.10 8.48 18.53
N THR A 182 48.03 7.73 18.81
CA THR A 182 48.10 6.31 19.20
C THR A 182 47.32 5.46 18.20
N TRP A 183 47.91 4.33 17.78
CA TRP A 183 47.34 3.45 16.76
C TRP A 183 46.46 2.36 17.39
N TRP A 184 45.22 2.23 16.92
CA TRP A 184 44.26 1.21 17.36
C TRP A 184 43.92 0.24 16.24
N CYS A 185 43.69 -1.03 16.59
CA CYS A 185 43.16 -2.05 15.68
C CYS A 185 41.77 -2.46 16.17
N ILE A 186 40.77 -2.39 15.29
CA ILE A 186 39.42 -2.90 15.56
C ILE A 186 39.18 -4.06 14.60
N ASN A 187 38.75 -5.20 15.14
CA ASN A 187 38.31 -6.34 14.35
C ASN A 187 36.78 -6.28 14.24
N GLY A 188 36.27 -6.19 13.02
CA GLY A 188 34.84 -6.10 12.76
C GLY A 188 34.48 -6.71 11.41
N THR A 189 33.32 -7.36 11.35
CA THR A 189 32.77 -7.93 10.10
C THR A 189 32.13 -6.81 9.29
N PHE A 190 32.73 -6.42 8.17
CA PHE A 190 32.17 -5.41 7.27
C PHE A 190 31.77 -6.05 5.95
N ILE A 191 30.49 -5.96 5.60
CA ILE A 191 30.01 -6.29 4.26
C ILE A 191 30.23 -5.04 3.41
N SER A 192 31.19 -5.08 2.49
CA SER A 192 31.44 -3.97 1.55
C SER A 192 30.83 -4.29 0.19
N TYR A 193 30.11 -3.32 -0.36
CA TYR A 193 29.55 -3.40 -1.71
C TYR A 193 30.47 -2.65 -2.66
N ARG A 194 31.04 -3.33 -3.65
CA ARG A 194 31.74 -2.67 -4.75
C ARG A 194 31.02 -2.92 -6.07
N TRP A 195 30.95 -1.87 -6.87
CA TRP A 195 30.52 -1.95 -8.25
C TRP A 195 31.74 -2.27 -9.10
N ALA A 196 31.71 -3.39 -9.82
CA ALA A 196 32.77 -3.74 -10.75
C ALA A 196 32.29 -3.54 -12.19
N LYS A 197 33.07 -2.80 -12.98
CA LYS A 197 32.94 -2.76 -14.44
C LYS A 197 33.58 -4.04 -14.97
N ILE A 198 32.81 -4.91 -15.62
CA ILE A 198 33.36 -6.10 -16.27
C ILE A 198 33.85 -5.65 -17.66
N PRO A 199 35.14 -5.81 -18.00
CA PRO A 199 35.62 -5.54 -19.35
C PRO A 199 35.12 -6.66 -20.27
N THR A 200 34.32 -6.31 -21.27
CA THR A 200 34.15 -7.16 -22.45
C THR A 200 35.33 -6.86 -23.38
N ASP A 201 36.33 -7.74 -23.29
CA ASP A 201 37.31 -8.05 -24.33
C ASP A 201 38.57 -7.16 -24.37
N SER A 202 39.63 -7.59 -23.69
CA SER A 202 41.02 -7.25 -24.07
C SER A 202 41.77 -8.53 -24.47
N ILE A 203 42.04 -8.64 -25.77
CA ILE A 203 43.04 -9.54 -26.34
C ILE A 203 44.45 -9.07 -25.92
N ILE A 204 45.29 -10.07 -25.70
CA ILE A 204 46.68 -10.05 -25.24
C ILE A 204 47.59 -9.16 -26.10
N CYS A 205 48.35 -8.27 -25.45
CA CYS A 205 49.75 -8.03 -25.80
C CYS A 205 50.58 -8.27 -24.54
N SER A 206 51.38 -9.33 -24.55
CA SER A 206 52.35 -9.66 -23.51
C SER A 206 53.51 -8.66 -23.51
N TRP A 207 53.80 -8.06 -22.36
CA TRP A 207 55.10 -7.47 -22.06
C TRP A 207 55.59 -8.05 -20.73
N GLN A 208 56.58 -8.95 -20.79
CA GLN A 208 57.44 -9.23 -19.65
C GLN A 208 58.30 -7.98 -19.36
N SER A 209 58.46 -7.64 -18.09
CA SER A 209 59.16 -6.45 -17.57
C SER A 209 60.68 -6.71 -17.38
N PRO A 210 61.51 -5.76 -16.85
CA PRO A 210 62.12 -4.56 -17.49
C PRO A 210 63.64 -4.47 -17.12
N PRO A 211 64.34 -3.32 -17.01
CA PRO A 211 64.31 -2.03 -17.72
C PRO A 211 65.67 -1.66 -18.40
N ASP A 212 65.65 -0.65 -19.27
CA ASP A 212 66.58 0.52 -19.27
C ASP A 212 67.08 1.01 -20.66
N THR A 213 67.06 2.34 -20.75
CA THR A 213 67.80 3.31 -21.60
C THR A 213 67.93 3.23 -23.14
N ARG A 214 67.54 4.38 -23.72
CA ARG A 214 68.10 5.11 -24.90
C ARG A 214 67.83 4.55 -26.30
N CYS A 215 67.24 5.39 -27.17
CA CYS A 215 67.94 5.80 -28.40
C CYS A 215 67.31 7.04 -29.07
N THR A 216 68.21 7.93 -29.46
CA THR A 216 68.05 9.25 -30.06
C THR A 216 67.70 9.20 -31.55
N ARG A 217 67.01 10.26 -32.00
CA ARG A 217 66.73 10.55 -33.41
C ARG A 217 68.01 11.05 -34.09
N ARG A 218 68.57 10.28 -35.03
CA ARG A 218 69.68 10.70 -35.90
C ARG A 218 69.15 11.09 -37.28
N MET A 219 69.66 12.22 -37.76
CA MET A 219 69.57 12.68 -39.14
C MET A 219 70.25 11.68 -40.08
N LEU A 220 69.69 11.47 -41.27
CA LEU A 220 70.44 11.14 -42.46
C LEU A 220 69.90 11.93 -43.66
N GLN A 221 70.86 12.39 -44.43
CA GLN A 221 70.84 13.36 -45.51
C GLN A 221 71.32 12.64 -46.78
N GLY A 222 70.89 13.12 -47.95
CA GLY A 222 71.38 12.76 -49.29
C GLY A 222 70.36 11.91 -50.05
N GLY A 223 69.91 12.22 -51.28
CA GLY A 223 70.41 13.04 -52.40
C GLY A 223 70.01 12.25 -53.67
N GLY A 224 69.77 12.74 -54.89
CA GLY A 224 69.79 14.04 -55.56
C GLY A 224 69.50 13.80 -57.07
N GLY A 225 69.32 14.88 -57.84
CA GLY A 225 69.31 14.92 -59.33
C GLY A 225 67.92 15.23 -59.94
N GLY A 226 67.75 16.12 -60.92
CA GLY A 226 68.65 17.02 -61.66
C GLY A 226 67.92 17.66 -62.85
N TYR A 227 68.15 18.97 -63.05
CA TYR A 227 68.12 19.81 -64.26
C TYR A 227 66.88 19.97 -65.17
N GLY A 228 66.56 21.25 -65.44
CA GLY A 228 65.87 21.70 -66.66
C GLY A 228 65.18 23.07 -66.58
N GLN A 229 65.92 24.17 -66.78
CA GLN A 229 65.40 25.45 -67.30
C GLN A 229 66.02 25.66 -68.70
N PRO A 230 65.35 26.31 -69.69
CA PRO A 230 65.26 27.79 -69.74
C PRO A 230 64.00 28.31 -70.53
N PRO A 231 63.95 29.54 -71.11
CA PRO A 231 63.40 30.76 -70.50
C PRO A 231 62.27 31.45 -71.31
N GLY A 232 61.60 32.46 -70.75
CA GLY A 232 60.74 33.36 -71.55
C GLY A 232 59.95 34.37 -70.73
N SER A 233 60.37 35.64 -70.79
CA SER A 233 59.64 36.81 -70.29
C SER A 233 58.54 37.23 -71.26
N SER A 234 57.30 37.38 -70.79
CA SER A 234 56.28 38.20 -71.44
C SER A 234 55.44 38.92 -70.38
N THR A 235 55.46 40.25 -70.42
CA THR A 235 54.55 41.15 -69.71
C THR A 235 53.10 40.88 -70.14
N SER A 236 52.25 40.45 -69.21
CA SER A 236 50.79 40.42 -69.37
C SER A 236 50.15 41.57 -68.59
N GLY A 237 49.21 42.28 -69.23
CA GLY A 237 48.50 43.44 -68.72
C GLY A 237 47.64 43.20 -67.47
N PRO A 238 46.89 44.22 -67.00
CA PRO A 238 46.17 44.16 -65.73
C PRO A 238 45.19 43.01 -65.71
N THR A 239 45.39 42.10 -64.75
CA THR A 239 44.49 40.99 -64.45
C THR A 239 43.07 41.52 -64.25
N PRO A 240 42.05 40.99 -64.95
CA PRO A 240 40.65 41.30 -64.65
C PRO A 240 40.40 41.08 -63.17
N GLY A 241 39.78 42.06 -62.49
CA GLY A 241 39.35 41.91 -61.11
C GLY A 241 38.54 40.61 -60.95
N PRO A 242 38.61 39.92 -59.80
CA PRO A 242 38.00 38.61 -59.61
C PRO A 242 36.52 38.68 -59.98
N THR A 243 36.13 37.89 -60.98
CA THR A 243 34.76 37.81 -61.46
C THR A 243 33.82 37.53 -60.28
N PRO A 244 32.77 38.34 -60.08
CA PRO A 244 31.79 38.12 -59.03
C PRO A 244 31.22 36.71 -59.09
N VAL A 245 31.14 36.06 -57.93
CA VAL A 245 30.51 34.75 -57.80
C VAL A 245 29.00 34.93 -57.98
N ALA A 246 28.45 34.32 -59.03
CA ALA A 246 27.02 34.37 -59.36
C ALA A 246 26.21 33.17 -58.82
N ASP A 247 26.86 32.07 -58.44
CA ASP A 247 26.27 30.93 -57.74
C ASP A 247 27.29 30.37 -56.74
N VAL A 248 26.83 30.00 -55.55
CA VAL A 248 27.67 29.38 -54.51
C VAL A 248 27.70 27.85 -54.60
N ARG A 249 26.81 27.23 -55.38
CA ARG A 249 26.78 25.78 -55.57
C ARG A 249 28.05 25.31 -56.26
N GLY A 250 28.66 24.26 -55.72
CA GLY A 250 29.89 23.67 -56.25
C GLY A 250 31.18 24.38 -55.84
N LEU A 251 31.11 25.46 -55.04
CA LEU A 251 32.31 26.01 -54.41
C LEU A 251 32.90 25.03 -53.40
N ALA A 252 34.23 24.98 -53.35
CA ALA A 252 34.95 24.14 -52.41
C ALA A 252 34.78 24.63 -50.97
N ASP A 253 34.77 23.69 -50.02
CA ASP A 253 34.76 24.00 -48.60
C ASP A 253 35.97 24.85 -48.21
N GLY A 254 35.74 25.82 -47.33
CA GLY A 254 36.73 26.83 -46.95
C GLY A 254 36.78 28.06 -47.86
N THR A 255 36.15 28.04 -49.05
CA THR A 255 36.05 29.22 -49.92
C THR A 255 35.40 30.39 -49.18
N LEU A 256 36.06 31.56 -49.19
CA LEU A 256 35.54 32.79 -48.60
C LEU A 256 34.83 33.63 -49.64
N LEU A 257 33.66 34.13 -49.26
CA LEU A 257 32.82 35.02 -50.06
C LEU A 257 32.60 36.32 -49.28
N ARG A 258 32.60 37.44 -49.98
CA ARG A 258 32.23 38.73 -49.40
C ARG A 258 31.12 39.36 -50.21
N THR A 259 29.99 39.60 -49.57
CA THR A 259 28.84 40.25 -50.18
C THR A 259 29.14 41.74 -50.37
N THR A 260 29.06 42.24 -51.60
CA THR A 260 29.37 43.65 -51.94
C THR A 260 28.30 44.62 -51.45
N ASP A 261 27.08 44.13 -51.21
CA ASP A 261 25.90 44.87 -50.76
C ASP A 261 25.82 44.98 -49.22
N THR A 262 26.03 43.88 -48.48
CA THR A 262 25.94 43.89 -47.00
C THR A 262 27.30 43.92 -46.29
N GLY A 263 28.39 43.72 -47.03
CA GLY A 263 29.75 43.65 -46.47
C GLY A 263 30.06 42.39 -45.65
N ARG A 264 29.09 41.49 -45.44
CA ARG A 264 29.25 40.23 -44.70
C ARG A 264 30.22 39.27 -45.40
N ILE A 265 30.89 38.46 -44.59
CA ILE A 265 31.83 37.43 -45.05
C ILE A 265 31.23 36.07 -44.76
N TYR A 266 31.13 35.22 -45.78
CA TYR A 266 30.66 33.85 -45.66
C TYR A 266 31.79 32.88 -45.99
N LYS A 267 31.75 31.70 -45.37
CA LYS A 267 32.68 30.61 -45.64
C LYS A 267 31.90 29.36 -46.02
N MET A 268 32.31 28.71 -47.10
CA MET A 268 31.64 27.50 -47.56
C MET A 268 31.95 26.33 -46.62
N VAL A 269 30.90 25.65 -46.13
CA VAL A 269 30.98 24.44 -45.30
C VAL A 269 29.97 23.43 -45.82
N GLY A 270 30.42 22.26 -46.24
CA GLY A 270 29.54 21.26 -46.84
C GLY A 270 28.76 21.76 -48.05
N GLY A 271 29.24 22.80 -48.74
CA GLY A 271 28.52 23.50 -49.82
C GLY A 271 27.52 24.58 -49.41
N ALA A 272 27.34 24.89 -48.12
CA ALA A 272 26.52 26.01 -47.65
C ALA A 272 27.36 27.23 -47.23
N PRO A 273 26.90 28.47 -47.50
CA PRO A 273 27.60 29.68 -47.09
C PRO A 273 27.31 30.00 -45.62
N VAL A 274 28.25 29.67 -44.72
CA VAL A 274 28.13 29.96 -43.29
C VAL A 274 28.66 31.36 -42.99
N TRP A 275 27.84 32.23 -42.40
CA TRP A 275 28.25 33.58 -42.04
C TRP A 275 29.37 33.56 -40.98
N GLN A 276 30.41 34.37 -41.18
CA GLN A 276 31.51 34.58 -40.25
C GLN A 276 31.35 35.93 -39.55
N ALA A 277 31.12 35.89 -38.23
CA ALA A 277 30.99 37.12 -37.43
C ALA A 277 32.35 37.77 -37.16
N THR A 278 33.43 37.01 -37.25
CA THR A 278 34.80 37.49 -37.10
C THR A 278 35.74 36.80 -38.10
N CYS A 279 36.83 37.49 -38.43
CA CYS A 279 37.89 37.01 -39.31
C CYS A 279 39.21 36.73 -38.58
N ASN A 280 39.20 36.77 -37.25
CA ASN A 280 40.37 36.48 -36.41
C ASN A 280 40.75 34.99 -36.46
N ASP A 281 41.84 34.60 -35.80
CA ASP A 281 42.29 33.20 -35.63
C ASP A 281 42.48 32.41 -36.94
N ASN A 282 42.87 33.12 -38.00
CA ASN A 282 43.00 32.58 -39.35
C ASN A 282 41.70 31.98 -39.91
N ILE A 283 40.52 32.43 -39.45
CA ILE A 283 39.23 32.06 -40.04
C ILE A 283 39.13 32.57 -41.48
N CYS A 284 39.59 33.80 -41.72
CA CYS A 284 39.57 34.43 -43.04
C CYS A 284 40.96 34.45 -43.70
N ASN A 285 41.61 33.28 -43.79
CA ASN A 285 43.01 33.17 -44.25
C ASN A 285 43.20 33.28 -45.77
N SER A 286 42.16 33.58 -46.55
CA SER A 286 42.25 33.83 -47.99
C SER A 286 41.46 35.06 -48.39
N THR A 287 41.82 35.69 -49.51
CA THR A 287 41.07 36.84 -50.05
C THR A 287 39.65 36.42 -50.41
N PRO A 288 38.60 37.02 -49.81
CA PRO A 288 37.22 36.67 -50.13
C PRO A 288 36.87 37.04 -51.58
N ARG A 289 36.13 36.18 -52.27
CA ARG A 289 35.61 36.46 -53.62
C ARG A 289 34.36 37.36 -53.51
N PRO A 290 34.22 38.40 -54.34
CA PRO A 290 33.04 39.27 -54.30
C PRO A 290 31.78 38.51 -54.77
N THR A 291 30.65 38.74 -54.10
CA THR A 291 29.31 38.21 -54.43
C THR A 291 28.22 39.15 -53.90
N THR A 292 26.94 38.79 -53.93
CA THR A 292 25.82 39.55 -53.34
C THR A 292 25.05 38.71 -52.33
N GLN A 293 24.32 39.35 -51.40
CA GLN A 293 23.50 38.62 -50.42
C GLN A 293 22.40 37.77 -51.09
N ALA A 294 21.88 38.23 -52.22
CA ALA A 294 20.90 37.47 -53.01
C ALA A 294 21.46 36.12 -53.49
N VAL A 295 22.74 36.09 -53.91
CA VAL A 295 23.43 34.86 -54.32
C VAL A 295 23.67 33.93 -53.13
N ILE A 296 24.01 34.48 -51.96
CA ILE A 296 24.11 33.71 -50.71
C ILE A 296 22.78 33.06 -50.33
N ASN A 297 21.70 33.84 -50.32
CA ASN A 297 20.36 33.37 -49.96
C ASN A 297 19.81 32.33 -50.96
N ALA A 298 20.22 32.40 -52.23
CA ALA A 298 19.86 31.42 -53.26
C ALA A 298 20.67 30.11 -53.16
N GLY A 299 21.75 30.09 -52.38
CA GLY A 299 22.59 28.94 -52.13
C GLY A 299 21.93 27.87 -51.25
N PRO A 300 22.63 26.75 -50.99
CA PRO A 300 22.16 25.75 -50.04
C PRO A 300 21.89 26.35 -48.66
N ALA A 301 20.70 26.10 -48.14
CA ALA A 301 20.29 26.65 -46.85
C ALA A 301 21.06 26.03 -45.66
N THR A 302 21.63 24.83 -45.82
CA THR A 302 22.36 24.12 -44.76
C THR A 302 23.52 23.27 -45.29
N PRO A 303 24.57 23.03 -44.48
CA PRO A 303 25.68 22.16 -44.85
C PRO A 303 25.21 20.72 -45.12
N ARG A 304 25.87 20.06 -46.08
CA ARG A 304 25.63 18.64 -46.37
C ARG A 304 25.99 17.74 -45.18
N ASN A 305 25.32 16.60 -45.10
CA ASN A 305 25.60 15.55 -44.13
C ASN A 305 27.08 15.13 -44.15
N ALA A 306 27.64 14.83 -42.98
CA ALA A 306 29.03 14.44 -42.74
C ALA A 306 30.11 15.50 -43.11
N SER A 307 29.71 16.71 -43.52
CA SER A 307 30.64 17.84 -43.53
C SER A 307 31.03 18.22 -42.10
N SER A 308 32.21 18.81 -41.92
CA SER A 308 32.72 19.16 -40.60
C SER A 308 33.21 20.60 -40.50
N ALA A 309 33.05 21.16 -39.32
CA ALA A 309 33.58 22.48 -38.98
C ALA A 309 34.24 22.46 -37.61
N VAL A 310 35.17 23.38 -37.38
CA VAL A 310 35.78 23.61 -36.07
C VAL A 310 35.62 25.08 -35.70
N ASP A 311 35.12 25.32 -34.49
CA ASP A 311 34.95 26.69 -33.97
C ASP A 311 36.26 27.21 -33.34
N GLN A 312 36.25 28.49 -32.94
CA GLN A 312 37.39 29.14 -32.25
C GLN A 312 37.72 28.51 -30.89
N ARG A 313 36.77 27.77 -30.31
CA ARG A 313 36.93 27.06 -29.03
C ARG A 313 37.58 25.69 -29.24
N GLY A 314 37.92 25.33 -30.48
CA GLY A 314 38.51 24.04 -30.84
C GLY A 314 37.50 22.88 -30.85
N ARG A 315 36.20 23.17 -30.74
CA ARG A 315 35.15 22.15 -30.78
C ARG A 315 34.86 21.78 -32.22
N VAL A 316 34.94 20.49 -32.53
CA VAL A 316 34.65 19.95 -33.86
C VAL A 316 33.18 19.56 -33.95
N TYR A 317 32.54 19.91 -35.04
CA TYR A 317 31.14 19.62 -35.34
C TYR A 317 31.06 18.81 -36.63
N LEU A 318 30.19 17.80 -36.63
CA LEU A 318 29.71 17.15 -37.86
C LEU A 318 28.29 17.64 -38.14
N PHE A 319 27.99 17.92 -39.40
CA PHE A 319 26.65 18.32 -39.80
C PHE A 319 25.79 17.09 -40.07
N VAL A 320 24.67 17.00 -39.35
CA VAL A 320 23.66 15.94 -39.48
C VAL A 320 22.33 16.61 -39.79
N GLY A 321 21.76 16.34 -40.96
CA GLY A 321 20.53 16.98 -41.43
C GLY A 321 20.65 18.49 -41.43
N GLY A 322 21.84 19.04 -41.74
CA GLY A 322 22.12 20.48 -41.73
C GLY A 322 22.37 21.11 -40.35
N ALA A 323 22.28 20.36 -39.25
CA ALA A 323 22.55 20.87 -37.91
C ALA A 323 23.95 20.50 -37.41
N PRO A 324 24.65 21.43 -36.73
CA PRO A 324 25.94 21.14 -36.14
C PRO A 324 25.79 20.24 -34.90
N VAL A 325 26.33 19.02 -34.98
CA VAL A 325 26.42 18.08 -33.87
C VAL A 325 27.87 18.06 -33.37
N TRP A 326 28.10 18.56 -32.16
CA TRP A 326 29.43 18.55 -31.54
C TRP A 326 29.94 17.11 -31.45
N GLN A 327 31.22 16.87 -31.74
CA GLN A 327 31.88 15.57 -31.62
C GLN A 327 32.84 15.60 -30.44
N ASP A 328 32.70 14.65 -29.51
CA ASP A 328 33.65 14.47 -28.40
C ASP A 328 34.89 13.65 -28.78
N SER A 329 34.86 12.98 -29.94
CA SER A 329 36.00 12.32 -30.55
C SER A 329 35.91 12.37 -32.08
N CYS A 330 37.07 12.56 -32.71
CA CYS A 330 37.28 12.43 -34.17
C CYS A 330 38.24 11.28 -34.49
N ALA A 331 38.48 10.38 -33.52
CA ALA A 331 39.25 9.18 -33.77
C ALA A 331 38.44 8.23 -34.66
N ALA A 332 39.13 7.50 -35.53
CA ALA A 332 38.54 6.39 -36.27
C ALA A 332 37.74 5.54 -35.28
N PRO A 333 36.44 5.36 -35.55
CA PRO A 333 35.75 5.37 -36.85
C PRO A 333 35.04 6.68 -37.22
N VAL A 334 34.97 7.65 -36.31
CA VAL A 334 34.36 8.97 -36.57
C VAL A 334 35.38 9.79 -37.34
N ASN A 335 35.26 9.82 -38.67
CA ASN A 335 36.17 10.61 -39.50
C ASN A 335 35.66 12.04 -39.65
N CYS A 336 36.23 12.96 -38.88
CA CYS A 336 35.92 14.39 -39.00
C CYS A 336 36.61 15.06 -40.19
N GLY A 337 37.42 14.36 -40.99
CA GLY A 337 38.12 14.92 -42.14
C GLY A 337 39.04 16.09 -41.77
N ASN A 338 39.02 17.13 -42.61
CA ASN A 338 39.67 18.42 -42.33
C ASN A 338 38.59 19.48 -42.05
N PRO A 339 38.20 19.69 -40.77
CA PRO A 339 37.12 20.60 -40.44
C PRO A 339 37.38 22.02 -40.90
N VAL A 340 36.37 22.64 -41.50
CA VAL A 340 36.45 24.06 -41.91
C VAL A 340 36.45 24.93 -40.65
N LYS A 341 37.50 25.75 -40.48
CA LYS A 341 37.53 26.75 -39.40
C LYS A 341 36.46 27.83 -39.61
N ILE A 342 35.59 28.00 -38.62
CA ILE A 342 34.53 29.02 -38.59
C ILE A 342 34.51 29.76 -37.25
N SER A 343 33.80 30.89 -37.17
CA SER A 343 33.60 31.60 -35.89
C SER A 343 32.67 30.83 -34.95
N ASP A 344 32.89 30.95 -33.63
CA ASP A 344 32.02 30.31 -32.63
C ASP A 344 30.59 30.86 -32.65
N TRP A 345 30.45 32.15 -32.93
CA TRP A 345 29.18 32.81 -33.18
C TRP A 345 28.40 32.15 -34.33
N SER A 346 29.08 31.67 -35.38
CA SER A 346 28.42 30.97 -36.51
C SER A 346 27.65 29.73 -36.04
N ILE A 347 28.22 28.98 -35.09
CA ILE A 347 27.58 27.79 -34.50
C ILE A 347 26.45 28.20 -33.56
N ASP A 348 26.67 29.23 -32.74
CA ASP A 348 25.70 29.64 -31.72
C ASP A 348 24.46 30.32 -32.36
N ALA A 349 24.66 31.11 -33.42
CA ALA A 349 23.60 31.82 -34.13
C ALA A 349 22.94 31.02 -35.27
N ARG A 350 23.62 29.99 -35.79
CA ARG A 350 23.08 29.02 -36.75
C ARG A 350 22.61 29.64 -38.08
N ASP A 351 23.30 30.66 -38.56
CA ASP A 351 23.04 31.23 -39.88
C ASP A 351 23.41 30.22 -40.97
N HIS A 352 22.46 29.91 -41.86
CA HIS A 352 22.53 28.77 -42.79
C HIS A 352 22.80 27.42 -42.10
N MET A 353 22.26 27.18 -40.91
CA MET A 353 22.31 25.88 -40.23
C MET A 353 20.96 25.56 -39.62
N ASN A 354 20.64 24.26 -39.50
CA ASN A 354 19.47 23.86 -38.74
C ASN A 354 19.75 23.90 -37.23
N GLN A 355 18.72 24.22 -36.46
CA GLN A 355 18.78 24.14 -35.00
C GLN A 355 18.88 22.69 -34.51
N GLU A 356 18.24 21.78 -35.23
CA GLU A 356 18.29 20.34 -35.03
C GLU A 356 18.45 19.60 -36.34
N PRO A 357 18.95 18.35 -36.30
CA PRO A 357 18.99 17.53 -37.49
C PRO A 357 17.62 17.45 -38.16
N ALA A 358 17.58 17.72 -39.46
CA ALA A 358 16.39 17.52 -40.27
C ALA A 358 15.92 16.07 -40.17
N ASP A 359 14.61 15.85 -40.11
CA ASP A 359 14.00 14.52 -40.03
C ASP A 359 14.46 13.60 -41.16
N GLY A 360 14.56 12.31 -40.86
CA GLY A 360 14.92 11.26 -41.81
C GLY A 360 16.41 11.17 -42.11
N THR A 361 17.27 11.93 -41.42
CA THR A 361 18.72 11.77 -41.53
C THR A 361 19.13 10.51 -40.79
N LEU A 362 19.84 9.60 -41.46
CA LEU A 362 20.36 8.39 -40.84
C LEU A 362 21.68 8.68 -40.12
N VAL A 363 21.77 8.19 -38.89
CA VAL A 363 22.89 8.41 -37.98
C VAL A 363 23.28 7.10 -37.36
N GLN A 364 24.56 6.85 -37.22
CA GLN A 364 25.07 5.73 -36.43
C GLN A 364 26.20 6.24 -35.55
N ALA A 365 26.37 5.63 -34.38
CA ALA A 365 27.53 5.89 -33.56
C ALA A 365 28.39 4.65 -33.41
N ARG A 366 29.67 4.90 -33.13
CA ARG A 366 30.58 3.89 -32.62
C ARG A 366 31.18 4.38 -31.31
N SER A 367 31.29 3.48 -30.35
CA SER A 367 32.03 3.69 -29.10
C SER A 367 32.93 2.48 -28.88
N ASP A 368 34.22 2.71 -28.72
CA ASP A 368 35.20 1.70 -28.26
C ASP A 368 35.14 0.34 -29.00
N GLY A 369 34.89 0.36 -30.31
CA GLY A 369 34.82 -0.84 -31.15
C GLY A 369 33.44 -1.49 -31.29
N THR A 370 32.40 -0.97 -30.63
CA THR A 370 31.01 -1.41 -30.80
C THR A 370 30.18 -0.41 -31.60
N ASP A 371 29.42 -0.93 -32.57
CA ASP A 371 28.47 -0.17 -33.38
C ASP A 371 27.18 0.00 -32.58
N LEU A 372 26.81 1.25 -32.28
CA LEU A 372 25.45 1.56 -31.84
C LEU A 372 24.48 1.34 -33.02
N PRO A 373 23.19 1.07 -32.75
CA PRO A 373 22.21 0.90 -33.80
C PRO A 373 22.10 2.15 -34.68
N VAL A 374 21.92 1.93 -35.98
CA VAL A 374 21.53 3.00 -36.91
C VAL A 374 20.22 3.59 -36.41
N ALA A 375 20.08 4.91 -36.45
CA ALA A 375 18.88 5.64 -36.08
C ALA A 375 18.53 6.68 -37.13
N ALA A 376 17.24 6.97 -37.29
CA ALA A 376 16.79 8.15 -38.03
C ALA A 376 16.59 9.32 -37.06
N THR A 377 16.90 10.53 -37.51
CA THR A 377 16.52 11.75 -36.80
C THR A 377 15.04 12.02 -37.00
N LEU A 378 14.36 12.41 -35.93
CA LEU A 378 12.93 12.70 -35.93
C LEU A 378 12.60 13.71 -34.84
N GLY A 379 12.08 14.88 -35.22
CA GLY A 379 11.76 15.96 -34.29
C GLY A 379 12.97 16.34 -33.43
N GLY A 380 14.18 16.27 -34.00
CA GLY A 380 15.46 16.53 -33.34
C GLY A 380 16.02 15.38 -32.48
N ALA A 381 15.30 14.27 -32.31
CA ALA A 381 15.73 13.10 -31.54
C ALA A 381 16.07 11.89 -32.43
N LEU A 382 16.59 10.83 -31.84
CA LEU A 382 16.97 9.59 -32.54
C LEU A 382 15.90 8.49 -32.37
N VAL A 383 15.55 7.85 -33.48
CA VAL A 383 14.71 6.64 -33.52
C VAL A 383 15.58 5.47 -33.98
N PRO A 384 16.04 4.59 -33.07
CA PRO A 384 16.94 3.50 -33.43
C PRO A 384 16.23 2.38 -34.19
N TYR A 385 16.97 1.72 -35.07
CA TYR A 385 16.58 0.52 -35.83
C TYR A 385 17.29 -0.71 -35.25
N ASN A 386 16.57 -1.82 -35.10
CA ASN A 386 17.12 -3.09 -34.60
C ASN A 386 17.81 -3.88 -35.70
N ASN A 387 17.44 -3.65 -36.96
CA ASN A 387 18.00 -4.34 -38.11
C ASN A 387 17.82 -3.52 -39.39
N ALA A 388 18.50 -3.94 -40.46
CA ALA A 388 18.46 -3.28 -41.77
C ALA A 388 17.05 -3.27 -42.39
N GLN A 389 16.22 -4.29 -42.15
CA GLN A 389 14.89 -4.37 -42.72
C GLN A 389 14.00 -3.24 -42.23
N GLU A 390 14.12 -2.83 -40.96
CA GLU A 390 13.34 -1.70 -40.44
C GLU A 390 13.75 -0.35 -41.04
N VAL A 391 15.03 -0.20 -41.43
CA VAL A 391 15.51 0.99 -42.16
C VAL A 391 14.85 1.03 -43.55
N ILE A 392 14.74 -0.13 -44.21
CA ILE A 392 14.10 -0.27 -45.52
C ILE A 392 12.58 -0.04 -45.41
N ASP A 393 11.91 -0.68 -44.46
CA ASP A 393 10.47 -0.59 -44.23
C ASP A 393 10.00 0.84 -43.88
N THR A 394 10.88 1.64 -43.28
CA THR A 394 10.61 3.07 -43.00
C THR A 394 10.89 4.00 -44.18
N GLY A 395 11.25 3.44 -45.35
CA GLY A 395 11.33 4.17 -46.61
C GLY A 395 12.70 4.75 -46.97
N HIS A 396 13.78 4.33 -46.30
CA HIS A 396 15.13 4.85 -46.60
C HIS A 396 15.80 4.20 -47.83
N GLY A 397 15.18 3.17 -48.40
CA GLY A 397 15.66 2.44 -49.58
C GLY A 397 16.74 1.40 -49.25
N GLY A 398 17.08 0.53 -50.23
CA GLY A 398 18.12 -0.49 -50.05
C GLY A 398 19.55 0.06 -50.00
N ASP A 399 19.75 1.30 -50.45
CA ASP A 399 21.02 2.03 -50.47
C ASP A 399 21.29 2.84 -49.18
N TRP A 400 20.49 2.61 -48.14
CA TRP A 400 20.49 3.39 -46.89
C TRP A 400 21.85 3.50 -46.22
N THR A 401 22.72 2.47 -46.32
CA THR A 401 24.06 2.46 -45.72
C THR A 401 24.94 3.61 -46.20
N SER A 402 24.77 4.04 -47.46
CA SER A 402 25.50 5.18 -48.04
C SER A 402 25.05 6.55 -47.51
N LYS A 403 23.89 6.60 -46.84
CA LYS A 403 23.26 7.82 -46.31
C LYS A 403 23.52 8.03 -44.82
N VAL A 404 24.15 7.06 -44.15
CA VAL A 404 24.41 7.10 -42.71
C VAL A 404 25.54 8.07 -42.39
N VAL A 405 25.29 8.99 -41.45
CA VAL A 405 26.33 9.83 -40.86
C VAL A 405 26.87 9.16 -39.61
N ILE A 406 28.18 8.87 -39.58
CA ILE A 406 28.85 8.34 -38.40
C ILE A 406 29.21 9.49 -37.47
N ILE A 407 28.70 9.45 -36.23
CA ILE A 407 29.03 10.39 -35.16
C ILE A 407 29.60 9.65 -33.95
N SER A 408 30.12 10.38 -32.98
CA SER A 408 30.62 9.78 -31.75
C SER A 408 29.48 9.33 -30.82
N GLY A 409 29.75 8.31 -29.98
CA GLY A 409 28.77 7.75 -29.05
C GLY A 409 28.23 8.77 -28.04
N GLY A 410 29.07 9.65 -27.50
CA GLY A 410 28.61 10.72 -26.61
C GLY A 410 27.67 11.70 -27.30
N SER A 411 27.91 11.98 -28.58
CA SER A 411 27.06 12.86 -29.38
C SER A 411 25.72 12.24 -29.76
N TYR A 412 25.72 10.94 -30.09
CA TYR A 412 24.51 10.16 -30.32
C TYR A 412 23.59 10.21 -29.09
N ASN A 413 24.12 9.96 -27.90
CA ASN A 413 23.33 9.99 -26.67
C ASN A 413 22.81 11.40 -26.32
N ARG A 414 23.52 12.47 -26.69
CA ARG A 414 23.08 13.86 -26.44
C ARG A 414 21.94 14.32 -27.33
N LEU A 415 21.77 13.75 -28.52
CA LEU A 415 20.60 14.04 -29.37
C LEU A 415 19.29 13.56 -28.72
N GLY A 416 19.37 12.57 -27.81
CA GLY A 416 18.22 12.01 -27.12
C GLY A 416 17.36 11.11 -28.02
N PHE A 417 16.34 10.49 -27.43
CA PHE A 417 15.52 9.46 -28.09
C PHE A 417 14.02 9.77 -28.09
N MET A 418 13.62 10.93 -27.56
CA MET A 418 12.22 11.34 -27.52
C MET A 418 12.01 12.49 -28.50
N PRO A 419 11.26 12.28 -29.59
CA PRO A 419 10.93 13.36 -30.50
C PRO A 419 10.19 14.50 -29.80
N ARG A 420 10.32 15.71 -30.34
CA ARG A 420 9.62 16.87 -29.78
C ARG A 420 8.11 16.77 -29.89
N ASN A 421 7.44 17.52 -29.01
CA ASN A 421 6.00 17.71 -29.07
C ASN A 421 5.59 18.23 -30.46
N GLY A 422 4.46 17.73 -30.97
CA GLY A 422 3.92 18.07 -32.28
C GLY A 422 4.46 17.21 -33.44
N THR A 423 5.48 16.39 -33.22
CA THR A 423 6.01 15.46 -34.23
C THR A 423 4.97 14.42 -34.61
N LEU A 424 4.67 14.28 -35.91
CA LEU A 424 3.73 13.27 -36.42
C LEU A 424 4.48 12.01 -36.86
N ILE A 425 4.07 10.87 -36.32
CA ILE A 425 4.68 9.57 -36.59
C ILE A 425 3.65 8.54 -37.04
N GLN A 426 4.13 7.54 -37.77
CA GLN A 426 3.36 6.35 -38.13
C GLN A 426 4.27 5.13 -38.06
N GLY A 427 3.87 4.12 -37.30
CA GLY A 427 4.55 2.83 -37.26
C GLY A 427 4.41 2.11 -38.60
N THR A 428 5.50 1.58 -39.12
CA THR A 428 5.58 0.82 -40.37
C THR A 428 6.31 -0.50 -40.13
N GLY A 429 5.84 -1.57 -40.78
CA GLY A 429 6.49 -2.88 -40.74
C GLY A 429 5.65 -3.95 -41.44
N GLY A 430 6.31 -4.82 -42.23
CA GLY A 430 5.65 -5.97 -42.86
C GLY A 430 4.49 -5.65 -43.80
N GLY A 431 4.52 -4.48 -44.47
CA GLY A 431 3.47 -4.02 -45.38
C GLY A 431 2.23 -3.44 -44.70
N SER A 432 2.23 -3.28 -43.37
CA SER A 432 1.15 -2.65 -42.60
C SER A 432 1.60 -1.35 -41.93
N SER A 433 0.67 -0.41 -41.78
CA SER A 433 0.92 0.85 -41.08
C SER A 433 -0.02 0.99 -39.88
N THR A 434 0.49 1.50 -38.77
CA THR A 434 -0.32 1.88 -37.62
C THR A 434 -1.14 3.14 -37.92
N PRO A 435 -2.07 3.55 -37.04
CA PRO A 435 -2.63 4.90 -37.09
C PRO A 435 -1.51 5.95 -36.95
N VAL A 436 -1.75 7.14 -37.51
CA VAL A 436 -0.89 8.32 -37.30
C VAL A 436 -1.02 8.75 -35.85
N ALA A 437 0.09 9.18 -35.24
CA ALA A 437 0.10 9.73 -33.90
C ALA A 437 0.94 11.01 -33.81
N ALA A 438 0.57 11.91 -32.91
CA ALA A 438 1.42 13.03 -32.52
C ALA A 438 2.18 12.70 -31.24
N ILE A 439 3.39 13.21 -31.08
CA ILE A 439 4.06 13.23 -29.78
C ILE A 439 3.55 14.42 -28.96
N ALA A 440 3.07 14.17 -27.75
CA ALA A 440 2.67 15.21 -26.80
C ALA A 440 3.13 14.80 -25.40
N GLY A 441 4.00 15.61 -24.79
CA GLY A 441 4.58 15.32 -23.48
C GLY A 441 5.33 13.99 -23.45
N GLY A 442 6.01 13.63 -24.55
CA GLY A 442 6.71 12.35 -24.69
C GLY A 442 5.82 11.11 -24.86
N ALA A 443 4.50 11.28 -24.95
CA ALA A 443 3.57 10.21 -25.25
C ALA A 443 3.06 10.28 -26.69
N ARG A 444 2.70 9.12 -27.25
CA ARG A 444 2.00 9.03 -28.54
C ARG A 444 0.51 9.26 -28.34
N ILE A 445 -0.03 10.17 -29.14
CA ILE A 445 -1.45 10.50 -29.21
C ILE A 445 -1.95 10.06 -30.57
N ASN A 446 -2.58 8.88 -30.62
CA ASN A 446 -3.09 8.32 -31.86
C ASN A 446 -4.25 9.17 -32.39
N PHE A 447 -4.38 9.24 -33.71
CA PHE A 447 -5.53 9.82 -34.42
C PHE A 447 -6.33 8.71 -35.12
N ALA A 448 -7.65 8.77 -35.00
CA ALA A 448 -8.59 7.84 -35.64
C ALA A 448 -9.01 8.31 -37.03
N SER A 449 -8.85 9.60 -37.33
CA SER A 449 -9.17 10.17 -38.64
C SER A 449 -8.27 11.35 -38.99
N ALA A 450 -8.23 11.71 -40.28
CA ALA A 450 -7.54 12.90 -40.77
C ALA A 450 -8.10 14.19 -40.13
N GLN A 451 -9.41 14.24 -39.85
CA GLN A 451 -10.04 15.41 -39.25
C GLN A 451 -9.51 15.66 -37.84
N GLU A 452 -9.28 14.61 -37.05
CA GLU A 452 -8.71 14.80 -35.71
C GLU A 452 -7.27 15.33 -35.73
N VAL A 453 -6.49 15.01 -36.77
CA VAL A 453 -5.14 15.57 -36.95
C VAL A 453 -5.23 17.08 -37.21
N ILE A 454 -6.22 17.49 -38.02
CA ILE A 454 -6.48 18.90 -38.34
C ILE A 454 -6.99 19.64 -37.10
N ASP A 455 -7.97 19.08 -36.40
CA ASP A 455 -8.57 19.67 -35.20
C ASP A 455 -7.57 19.80 -34.04
N ALA A 456 -6.56 18.91 -33.98
CA ALA A 456 -5.44 19.02 -33.05
C ALA A 456 -4.41 20.10 -33.43
N GLY A 457 -4.61 20.81 -34.56
CA GLY A 457 -3.82 21.97 -34.96
C GLY A 457 -2.66 21.68 -35.91
N HIS A 458 -2.55 20.48 -36.48
CA HIS A 458 -1.43 20.15 -37.37
C HIS A 458 -1.59 20.68 -38.82
N GLY A 459 -2.74 21.28 -39.14
CA GLY A 459 -3.06 21.87 -40.43
C GLY A 459 -3.41 20.86 -41.52
N THR A 460 -3.94 21.31 -42.66
CA THR A 460 -4.37 20.43 -43.76
C THR A 460 -3.22 19.73 -44.49
N ASN A 461 -2.00 20.27 -44.38
CA ASN A 461 -0.78 19.67 -44.92
C ASN A 461 -0.11 18.66 -43.96
N TRP A 462 -0.84 18.14 -42.97
CA TRP A 462 -0.29 17.23 -41.96
C TRP A 462 0.34 15.97 -42.58
N ALA A 463 -0.21 15.45 -43.67
CA ALA A 463 0.25 14.19 -44.29
C ALA A 463 1.73 14.25 -44.72
N SER A 464 2.21 15.40 -45.21
CA SER A 464 3.63 15.58 -45.58
C SER A 464 4.56 15.73 -44.37
N LYS A 465 4.01 15.95 -43.18
CA LYS A 465 4.74 16.05 -41.91
C LYS A 465 4.84 14.71 -41.18
N VAL A 466 4.08 13.68 -41.59
CA VAL A 466 4.16 12.34 -41.00
C VAL A 466 5.50 11.71 -41.35
N ARG A 467 6.09 11.01 -40.38
CA ARG A 467 7.32 10.25 -40.55
C ARG A 467 7.10 8.80 -40.19
N ALA A 468 7.58 7.92 -41.05
CA ALA A 468 7.58 6.49 -40.79
C ALA A 468 8.60 6.17 -39.70
N VAL A 469 8.17 5.43 -38.68
CA VAL A 469 9.03 4.85 -37.65
C VAL A 469 8.79 3.35 -37.63
N PRO A 470 9.71 2.53 -37.08
CA PRO A 470 9.44 1.12 -36.93
C PRO A 470 8.23 0.86 -36.03
N ALA A 471 7.37 -0.09 -36.39
CA ALA A 471 6.17 -0.42 -35.62
C ALA A 471 6.48 -0.74 -34.15
N ARG A 472 7.56 -1.49 -33.88
CA ARG A 472 7.99 -1.77 -32.49
C ARG A 472 8.27 -0.49 -31.69
N HIS A 473 8.91 0.50 -32.32
CA HIS A 473 9.25 1.76 -31.66
C HIS A 473 7.98 2.56 -31.40
N PHE A 474 7.07 2.61 -32.38
CA PHE A 474 5.74 3.19 -32.22
C PHE A 474 5.00 2.57 -31.02
N HIS A 475 5.03 1.24 -30.86
CA HIS A 475 4.36 0.57 -29.73
C HIS A 475 5.04 0.77 -28.37
N ALA A 476 6.35 1.02 -28.35
CA ALA A 476 7.12 1.27 -27.14
C ALA A 476 6.89 2.67 -26.54
N ILE A 477 6.43 3.64 -27.33
CA ILE A 477 6.15 5.00 -26.84
C ILE A 477 4.93 4.97 -25.90
N PRO A 478 5.02 5.56 -24.68
CA PRO A 478 3.90 5.65 -23.74
C PRO A 478 2.67 6.33 -24.35
N THR A 479 1.49 5.99 -23.88
CA THR A 479 0.22 6.62 -24.32
C THR A 479 -0.28 7.70 -23.37
N VAL A 480 0.36 7.85 -22.21
CA VAL A 480 0.02 8.87 -21.19
C VAL A 480 1.15 9.89 -21.14
N PRO A 481 0.88 11.18 -21.41
CA PRO A 481 1.90 12.22 -21.36
C PRO A 481 2.53 12.38 -19.98
N TYR A 482 3.78 12.82 -19.93
CA TYR A 482 4.48 13.10 -18.68
C TYR A 482 3.86 14.26 -17.89
N ASP A 483 4.09 14.25 -16.59
CA ASP A 483 3.69 15.34 -15.70
C ASP A 483 4.22 16.70 -16.17
N GLY A 484 3.42 17.74 -15.98
CA GLY A 484 3.72 19.09 -16.49
C GLY A 484 3.30 19.33 -17.94
N THR A 485 2.77 18.32 -18.63
CA THR A 485 2.26 18.50 -20.00
C THR A 485 0.89 19.17 -19.98
N LEU A 486 0.75 20.31 -20.68
CA LEU A 486 -0.54 20.96 -20.92
C LEU A 486 -1.21 20.41 -22.18
N LEU A 487 -2.47 20.02 -22.05
CA LEU A 487 -3.27 19.38 -23.10
C LEU A 487 -4.60 20.09 -23.23
N GLN A 488 -5.14 20.12 -24.45
CA GLN A 488 -6.50 20.58 -24.70
C GLN A 488 -7.11 19.84 -25.89
N ALA A 489 -8.39 19.50 -25.78
CA ALA A 489 -9.18 19.03 -26.90
C ALA A 489 -10.18 20.11 -27.35
N PRO A 490 -10.70 20.02 -28.59
CA PRO A 490 -11.73 20.94 -29.07
C PRO A 490 -12.93 20.98 -28.11
N GLY A 491 -13.31 22.18 -27.66
CA GLY A 491 -14.43 22.40 -26.75
C GLY A 491 -14.21 22.00 -25.28
N THR A 492 -12.99 21.59 -24.89
CA THR A 492 -12.66 21.25 -23.50
C THR A 492 -11.85 22.34 -22.80
N PRO A 493 -11.85 22.39 -21.46
CA PRO A 493 -10.86 23.18 -20.73
C PRO A 493 -9.43 22.68 -21.02
N VAL A 494 -8.44 23.53 -20.76
CA VAL A 494 -7.03 23.12 -20.69
C VAL A 494 -6.84 22.25 -19.47
N ALA A 495 -6.01 21.22 -19.59
CA ALA A 495 -5.64 20.35 -18.48
C ALA A 495 -4.12 20.17 -18.40
N ALA A 496 -3.61 19.92 -17.20
CA ALA A 496 -2.25 19.46 -16.97
C ALA A 496 -2.23 17.97 -16.62
N MET A 497 -1.15 17.28 -16.98
CA MET A 497 -0.82 15.99 -16.39
C MET A 497 -0.12 16.18 -15.05
N VAL A 498 -0.63 15.56 -13.99
CA VAL A 498 -0.08 15.59 -12.62
C VAL A 498 -0.21 14.21 -11.99
N GLY A 499 0.92 13.60 -11.61
CA GLY A 499 0.97 12.23 -11.10
C GLY A 499 0.33 11.22 -12.05
N GLY A 500 0.50 11.41 -13.36
CA GLY A 500 -0.12 10.60 -14.41
C GLY A 500 -1.61 10.85 -14.65
N ALA A 501 -2.22 11.84 -13.97
CA ALA A 501 -3.63 12.17 -14.08
C ALA A 501 -3.88 13.51 -14.79
N ARG A 502 -4.95 13.58 -15.56
CA ARG A 502 -5.46 14.79 -16.20
C ARG A 502 -6.21 15.65 -15.18
N ILE A 503 -5.66 16.82 -14.89
CA ILE A 503 -6.24 17.84 -14.02
C ILE A 503 -6.70 19.03 -14.85
N ASN A 504 -8.02 19.24 -14.93
CA ASN A 504 -8.60 20.34 -15.70
C ASN A 504 -8.45 21.68 -14.95
N PHE A 505 -8.23 22.76 -15.69
CA PHE A 505 -8.26 24.13 -15.17
C PHE A 505 -9.60 24.80 -15.50
N ALA A 506 -10.16 25.55 -14.56
CA ALA A 506 -11.41 26.28 -14.72
C ALA A 506 -11.19 27.68 -15.33
N SER A 507 -9.98 28.23 -15.23
CA SER A 507 -9.64 29.54 -15.79
C SER A 507 -8.16 29.63 -16.17
N ALA A 508 -7.82 30.63 -16.98
CA ALA A 508 -6.43 30.94 -17.32
C ALA A 508 -5.59 31.32 -16.09
N GLN A 509 -6.21 31.95 -15.09
CA GLN A 509 -5.53 32.33 -13.86
C GLN A 509 -5.04 31.09 -13.08
N GLU A 510 -5.83 30.03 -13.02
CA GLU A 510 -5.40 28.81 -12.34
C GLU A 510 -4.19 28.13 -13.02
N ILE A 511 -4.06 28.27 -14.34
CA ILE A 511 -2.89 27.76 -15.09
C ILE A 511 -1.64 28.56 -14.70
N ILE A 512 -1.78 29.89 -14.60
CA ILE A 512 -0.70 30.80 -14.19
C ILE A 512 -0.30 30.52 -12.73
N ASP A 513 -1.26 30.42 -11.83
CA ASP A 513 -1.04 30.15 -10.41
C ASP A 513 -0.44 28.74 -10.19
N ALA A 514 -0.73 27.79 -11.09
CA ALA A 514 -0.10 26.48 -11.08
C ALA A 514 1.37 26.50 -11.59
N GLY A 515 1.89 27.66 -11.98
CA GLY A 515 3.31 27.85 -12.33
C GLY A 515 3.64 27.69 -13.82
N TYR A 516 2.65 27.56 -14.71
CA TYR A 516 2.90 27.39 -16.15
C TYR A 516 3.28 28.69 -16.87
N GLY A 517 3.22 29.83 -16.17
CA GLY A 517 3.59 31.16 -16.67
C GLY A 517 2.56 31.76 -17.61
N THR A 518 2.69 33.05 -17.94
CA THR A 518 1.75 33.78 -18.82
C THR A 518 1.81 33.34 -20.28
N ASN A 519 2.90 32.69 -20.70
CA ASN A 519 3.07 32.13 -22.04
C ASN A 519 2.51 30.70 -22.19
N TRP A 520 1.67 30.24 -21.24
CA TRP A 520 1.15 28.88 -21.21
C TRP A 520 0.45 28.45 -22.50
N THR A 521 -0.21 29.37 -23.23
CA THR A 521 -0.91 29.09 -24.49
C THR A 521 -0.01 28.43 -25.54
N SER A 522 1.25 28.86 -25.61
CA SER A 522 2.26 28.29 -26.53
C SER A 522 2.72 26.88 -26.14
N LYS A 523 2.41 26.42 -24.93
CA LYS A 523 2.84 25.12 -24.37
C LYS A 523 1.74 24.06 -24.49
N VAL A 524 0.48 24.46 -24.73
CA VAL A 524 -0.66 23.55 -24.84
C VAL A 524 -0.52 22.69 -26.09
N GLN A 525 -0.67 21.37 -25.91
CA GLN A 525 -0.72 20.42 -27.00
C GLN A 525 -2.19 20.10 -27.33
N GLY A 526 -2.55 20.28 -28.60
CA GLY A 526 -3.84 19.85 -29.12
C GLY A 526 -3.93 18.32 -29.14
N VAL A 527 -4.98 17.76 -28.58
CA VAL A 527 -5.23 16.32 -28.59
C VAL A 527 -6.69 16.03 -28.97
N PRO A 528 -6.99 14.85 -29.53
CA PRO A 528 -8.37 14.50 -29.83
C PRO A 528 -9.23 14.36 -28.56
N ALA A 529 -10.50 14.75 -28.65
CA ALA A 529 -11.45 14.71 -27.52
C ALA A 529 -11.59 13.31 -26.90
N ARG A 530 -11.60 12.25 -27.72
CA ARG A 530 -11.68 10.87 -27.23
C ARG A 530 -10.46 10.49 -26.38
N VAL A 531 -9.26 10.94 -26.78
CA VAL A 531 -8.02 10.66 -26.03
C VAL A 531 -8.02 11.49 -24.75
N PHE A 532 -8.36 12.78 -24.84
CA PHE A 532 -8.48 13.66 -23.69
C PHE A 532 -9.42 13.09 -22.62
N ASN A 533 -10.55 12.52 -23.02
CA ASN A 533 -11.53 11.92 -22.11
C ASN A 533 -11.14 10.53 -21.58
N ALA A 534 -10.26 9.81 -22.29
CA ALA A 534 -9.74 8.52 -21.86
C ALA A 534 -8.54 8.63 -20.91
N LEU A 535 -7.93 9.82 -20.77
CA LEU A 535 -6.81 10.03 -19.85
C LEU A 535 -7.22 9.77 -18.38
N PRO A 536 -6.35 9.15 -17.57
CA PRO A 536 -6.64 8.92 -16.15
C PRO A 536 -6.98 10.22 -15.42
N THR A 537 -7.93 10.19 -14.49
CA THR A 537 -8.30 11.36 -13.67
C THR A 537 -7.88 11.22 -12.20
N GLN A 538 -7.44 10.03 -11.80
CA GLN A 538 -6.95 9.75 -10.45
C GLN A 538 -5.43 9.90 -10.40
N ILE A 539 -4.96 10.78 -9.52
CA ILE A 539 -3.53 10.99 -9.27
C ILE A 539 -2.95 9.73 -8.62
N ILE A 540 -1.81 9.26 -9.13
CA ILE A 540 -1.16 8.03 -8.66
C ILE A 540 -0.58 8.23 -7.25
N ASP A 541 -0.65 7.17 -6.45
CA ASP A 541 -0.10 7.13 -5.10
C ASP A 541 1.40 7.52 -5.03
N GLY A 542 1.69 8.24 -3.95
CA GLY A 542 2.96 8.84 -3.57
C GLY A 542 3.35 10.07 -4.39
N THR A 543 2.49 10.57 -5.28
CA THR A 543 2.68 11.89 -5.92
C THR A 543 2.60 12.97 -4.85
N LEU A 544 3.59 13.87 -4.82
CA LEU A 544 3.56 15.04 -3.95
C LEU A 544 2.80 16.17 -4.66
N ILE A 545 1.82 16.74 -3.97
CA ILE A 545 0.99 17.81 -4.48
C ILE A 545 0.91 18.98 -3.50
N GLN A 546 0.65 20.17 -4.05
CA GLN A 546 0.32 21.36 -3.27
C GLN A 546 -0.71 22.21 -4.02
N ALA A 547 -1.58 22.90 -3.29
CA ALA A 547 -2.51 23.83 -3.91
C ALA A 547 -1.79 25.07 -4.48
N SER A 548 -2.27 25.57 -5.61
CA SER A 548 -1.75 26.74 -6.32
C SER A 548 -1.76 28.04 -5.53
N ASN A 549 -2.52 28.14 -4.44
CA ASN A 549 -2.54 29.32 -3.58
C ASN A 549 -1.29 29.44 -2.66
N GLY A 550 -0.39 28.46 -2.65
CA GLY A 550 0.83 28.44 -1.84
C GLY A 550 0.61 28.33 -0.32
N ALA A 551 -0.63 28.50 0.15
CA ALA A 551 -1.00 28.46 1.57
C ALA A 551 -1.30 27.05 2.10
N SER A 552 -1.58 26.10 1.19
CA SER A 552 -1.88 24.72 1.59
C SER A 552 -0.60 23.95 1.92
N PRO A 553 -0.63 23.03 2.90
CA PRO A 553 0.49 22.14 3.16
C PRO A 553 0.75 21.25 1.95
N VAL A 554 2.01 20.84 1.77
CA VAL A 554 2.35 19.78 0.83
C VAL A 554 1.68 18.49 1.28
N ALA A 555 1.13 17.72 0.36
CA ALA A 555 0.50 16.44 0.65
C ALA A 555 1.00 15.35 -0.31
N ALA A 556 1.06 14.11 0.17
CA ALA A 556 1.23 12.94 -0.69
C ALA A 556 -0.15 12.32 -0.98
N ILE A 557 -0.33 11.77 -2.18
CA ILE A 557 -1.46 10.89 -2.46
C ILE A 557 -1.20 9.51 -1.87
N VAL A 558 -2.09 8.97 -1.04
CA VAL A 558 -1.95 7.65 -0.41
C VAL A 558 -3.30 6.94 -0.41
N GLY A 559 -3.43 5.84 -1.14
CA GLY A 559 -4.71 5.18 -1.36
C GLY A 559 -5.74 6.11 -1.99
N GLY A 560 -5.30 6.99 -2.91
CA GLY A 560 -6.13 8.04 -3.51
C GLY A 560 -6.49 9.22 -2.59
N ALA A 561 -6.05 9.21 -1.33
CA ALA A 561 -6.32 10.29 -0.39
C ALA A 561 -5.16 11.28 -0.27
N GLN A 562 -5.44 12.55 -0.03
CA GLN A 562 -4.42 13.52 0.33
C GLN A 562 -3.99 13.34 1.79
N VAL A 563 -2.70 13.11 2.00
CA VAL A 563 -2.07 13.04 3.32
C VAL A 563 -1.08 14.18 3.44
N SER A 564 -1.48 15.23 4.18
CA SER A 564 -0.68 16.44 4.34
C SER A 564 0.55 16.24 5.22
N PHE A 565 1.56 17.07 5.02
CA PHE A 565 2.77 17.18 5.84
C PHE A 565 2.78 18.54 6.55
N ASN A 566 3.07 18.54 7.85
CA ASN A 566 3.14 19.75 8.67
C ASN A 566 4.55 20.37 8.67
N SER A 567 5.56 19.65 8.20
CA SER A 567 6.94 20.16 8.10
C SER A 567 7.72 19.49 6.96
N PRO A 568 8.79 20.14 6.46
CA PRO A 568 9.72 19.52 5.52
C PRO A 568 10.33 18.21 6.03
N GLN A 569 10.55 18.09 7.34
CA GLN A 569 11.13 16.89 7.93
C GLN A 569 10.19 15.68 7.78
N GLU A 570 8.88 15.87 7.93
CA GLU A 570 7.93 14.77 7.73
C GLU A 570 7.93 14.25 6.28
N VAL A 571 8.14 15.13 5.29
CA VAL A 571 8.25 14.75 3.87
C VAL A 571 9.50 13.88 3.66
N ILE A 572 10.61 14.25 4.30
CA ILE A 572 11.88 13.52 4.26
C ILE A 572 11.74 12.16 4.96
N ASP A 573 11.16 12.13 6.15
CA ASP A 573 10.96 10.91 6.96
C ASP A 573 9.98 9.92 6.30
N ALA A 574 9.05 10.42 5.48
CA ALA A 574 8.21 9.63 4.60
C ALA A 574 8.95 9.08 3.36
N GLY A 575 10.23 9.40 3.18
CA GLY A 575 11.09 8.82 2.15
C GLY A 575 11.07 9.54 0.80
N HIS A 576 10.57 10.76 0.73
CA HIS A 576 10.56 11.53 -0.53
C HIS A 576 11.94 12.16 -0.88
N GLY A 577 12.92 12.05 0.03
CA GLY A 577 14.29 12.55 -0.14
C GLY A 577 14.42 14.05 0.12
N THR A 578 15.65 14.56 0.19
CA THR A 578 15.93 15.99 0.47
C THR A 578 15.59 16.90 -0.71
N ASN A 579 15.54 16.37 -1.93
CA ASN A 579 15.14 17.09 -3.15
C ASN A 579 13.62 17.07 -3.39
N TRP A 580 12.80 16.82 -2.36
CA TRP A 580 11.35 16.67 -2.49
C TRP A 580 10.67 17.91 -3.08
N THR A 581 11.21 19.11 -2.88
CA THR A 581 10.66 20.37 -3.41
C THR A 581 10.58 20.39 -4.93
N GLN A 582 11.51 19.71 -5.62
CA GLN A 582 11.51 19.57 -7.09
C GLN A 582 10.47 18.55 -7.59
N LYS A 583 9.88 17.75 -6.69
CA LYS A 583 8.92 16.70 -7.00
C LYS A 583 7.47 17.11 -6.72
N VAL A 584 7.26 18.24 -6.03
CA VAL A 584 5.93 18.75 -5.73
C VAL A 584 5.27 19.25 -7.00
N GLN A 585 4.08 18.75 -7.27
CA GLN A 585 3.24 19.19 -8.37
C GLN A 585 2.18 20.17 -7.87
N THR A 586 2.04 21.31 -8.52
CA THR A 586 1.02 22.29 -8.16
C THR A 586 -0.31 21.94 -8.83
N VAL A 587 -1.38 21.87 -8.05
CA VAL A 587 -2.75 21.63 -8.53
C VAL A 587 -3.67 22.79 -8.14
N PRO A 588 -4.77 23.04 -8.87
CA PRO A 588 -5.71 24.08 -8.47
C PRO A 588 -6.27 23.83 -7.06
N ALA A 589 -6.45 24.90 -6.29
CA ALA A 589 -6.91 24.80 -4.90
C ALA A 589 -8.24 24.03 -4.74
N ARG A 590 -9.18 24.19 -5.68
CA ARG A 590 -10.45 23.44 -5.68
C ARG A 590 -10.25 21.92 -5.87
N VAL A 591 -9.26 21.53 -6.67
CA VAL A 591 -8.94 20.12 -6.94
C VAL A 591 -8.30 19.52 -5.69
N PHE A 592 -7.34 20.24 -5.08
CA PHE A 592 -6.74 19.84 -3.80
C PHE A 592 -7.80 19.63 -2.72
N ALA A 593 -8.73 20.57 -2.56
CA ALA A 593 -9.79 20.49 -1.57
C ALA A 593 -10.81 19.35 -1.83
N ALA A 594 -11.02 18.98 -3.10
CA ALA A 594 -11.94 17.91 -3.47
C ALA A 594 -11.36 16.49 -3.30
N LEU A 595 -10.05 16.35 -3.10
CA LEU A 595 -9.41 15.04 -2.90
C LEU A 595 -9.84 14.42 -1.57
N PRO A 596 -10.12 13.09 -1.54
CA PRO A 596 -10.45 12.38 -0.31
C PRO A 596 -9.37 12.57 0.77
N THR A 597 -9.76 12.65 2.03
CA THR A 597 -8.82 12.69 3.18
C THR A 597 -8.71 11.34 3.89
N LYS A 598 -9.61 10.40 3.56
CA LYS A 598 -9.60 9.03 4.10
C LYS A 598 -8.89 8.11 3.12
N ILE A 599 -7.81 7.48 3.59
CA ILE A 599 -7.04 6.49 2.84
C ILE A 599 -7.96 5.31 2.50
N ALA A 600 -7.98 4.90 1.22
CA ALA A 600 -8.83 3.82 0.77
C ALA A 600 -8.41 2.45 1.34
N ASP A 601 -9.39 1.57 1.52
CA ASP A 601 -9.16 0.18 1.92
C ASP A 601 -8.28 -0.57 0.91
N GLY A 602 -7.44 -1.46 1.40
CA GLY A 602 -6.46 -2.17 0.58
C GLY A 602 -5.13 -1.42 0.43
N THR A 603 -4.99 -0.21 0.97
CA THR A 603 -3.72 0.51 0.92
C THR A 603 -2.71 -0.07 1.91
N ARG A 604 -1.48 -0.30 1.46
CA ARG A 604 -0.35 -0.66 2.33
C ARG A 604 0.34 0.62 2.78
N ILE A 605 0.35 0.86 4.08
CA ILE A 605 0.90 2.06 4.70
C ILE A 605 2.05 1.72 5.66
N GLY A 606 2.96 2.67 5.86
CA GLY A 606 4.04 2.56 6.85
C GLY A 606 4.19 3.81 7.69
N LYS A 607 4.63 3.67 8.94
CA LYS A 607 4.90 4.81 9.82
C LYS A 607 6.23 5.47 9.43
N SER A 608 6.23 6.77 9.17
CA SER A 608 7.46 7.54 8.92
C SER A 608 8.47 7.39 10.07
N GLY A 609 9.76 7.27 9.75
CA GLY A 609 10.80 7.06 10.77
C GLY A 609 10.81 5.69 11.46
N SER A 610 10.00 4.73 10.99
CA SER A 610 9.89 3.37 11.55
C SER A 610 9.84 2.30 10.46
N THR A 611 9.98 1.03 10.85
CA THR A 611 9.75 -0.16 10.02
C THR A 611 8.32 -0.69 10.14
N SER A 612 7.48 -0.08 10.97
CA SER A 612 6.08 -0.50 11.14
C SER A 612 5.27 -0.33 9.86
N GLU A 613 4.61 -1.40 9.45
CA GLU A 613 3.72 -1.45 8.29
C GLU A 613 2.33 -1.94 8.67
N ALA A 614 1.31 -1.49 7.93
CA ALA A 614 -0.08 -1.90 8.13
C ALA A 614 -0.85 -1.91 6.81
N ALA A 615 -1.94 -2.67 6.78
CA ALA A 615 -3.01 -2.51 5.80
C ALA A 615 -4.10 -1.56 6.33
N VAL A 616 -4.75 -0.82 5.42
CA VAL A 616 -6.02 -0.16 5.71
C VAL A 616 -7.17 -1.12 5.38
N VAL A 617 -8.01 -1.46 6.36
CA VAL A 617 -9.16 -2.35 6.23
C VAL A 617 -10.37 -1.79 6.97
N GLY A 618 -11.47 -1.52 6.26
CA GLY A 618 -12.63 -0.83 6.82
C GLY A 618 -12.27 0.52 7.45
N GLY A 619 -11.31 1.24 6.86
CA GLY A 619 -10.72 2.48 7.38
C GLY A 619 -9.77 2.32 8.57
N ALA A 620 -9.58 1.11 9.10
CA ALA A 620 -8.71 0.85 10.24
C ALA A 620 -7.28 0.49 9.82
N LYS A 621 -6.29 0.90 10.60
CA LYS A 621 -4.92 0.39 10.47
C LYS A 621 -4.80 -1.00 11.11
N ILE A 622 -4.41 -1.98 10.30
CA ILE A 622 -4.13 -3.35 10.73
C ILE A 622 -2.63 -3.61 10.60
N PRO A 623 -1.86 -3.54 11.70
CA PRO A 623 -0.41 -3.66 11.66
C PRO A 623 0.02 -5.07 11.30
N PHE A 624 1.15 -5.18 10.59
CA PHE A 624 1.86 -6.44 10.35
C PHE A 624 3.00 -6.61 11.35
N ILE A 625 3.18 -7.83 11.87
CA ILE A 625 4.32 -8.14 12.75
C ILE A 625 5.53 -8.72 12.00
N SER A 626 5.35 -9.15 10.75
CA SER A 626 6.42 -9.70 9.91
C SER A 626 6.12 -9.54 8.42
N GLY A 627 7.16 -9.66 7.59
CA GLY A 627 7.00 -9.71 6.13
C GLY A 627 6.19 -10.91 5.66
N ALA A 628 6.37 -12.08 6.29
CA ALA A 628 5.62 -13.29 5.96
C ALA A 628 4.10 -13.11 6.17
N GLU A 629 3.69 -12.49 7.29
CA GLU A 629 2.28 -12.21 7.57
C GLU A 629 1.68 -11.23 6.55
N ARG A 630 2.45 -10.22 6.15
CA ARG A 630 2.04 -9.26 5.10
C ARG A 630 1.87 -9.96 3.75
N ASP A 631 2.75 -10.89 3.42
CA ASP A 631 2.74 -11.62 2.16
C ASP A 631 1.57 -12.60 2.12
N GLU A 632 1.31 -13.32 3.22
CA GLU A 632 0.15 -14.22 3.44
C GLU A 632 -1.18 -13.53 3.13
N VAL A 633 -1.35 -12.27 3.55
CA VAL A 633 -2.62 -11.54 3.32
C VAL A 633 -2.66 -10.80 1.98
N GLY A 634 -1.66 -10.98 1.10
CA GLY A 634 -1.64 -10.42 -0.25
C GLY A 634 -1.24 -8.93 -0.33
N TYR A 635 -0.47 -8.44 0.65
CA TYR A 635 0.04 -7.06 0.67
C TYR A 635 1.53 -6.96 0.31
N GLY A 636 2.24 -8.08 0.12
CA GLY A 636 3.68 -8.11 -0.17
C GLY A 636 4.11 -7.32 -1.40
N THR A 637 3.38 -7.50 -2.50
CA THR A 637 3.66 -6.85 -3.80
C THR A 637 3.09 -5.44 -3.92
N ARG A 638 2.28 -5.00 -2.94
CA ARG A 638 1.70 -3.65 -2.96
C ARG A 638 2.75 -2.61 -2.58
N SER A 639 2.74 -1.49 -3.29
CA SER A 639 3.59 -0.34 -3.01
C SER A 639 3.38 0.16 -1.59
N LEU A 640 4.45 0.24 -0.80
CA LEU A 640 4.42 0.81 0.55
C LEU A 640 4.36 2.33 0.47
N GLN A 641 3.31 2.92 1.04
CA GLN A 641 3.19 4.37 1.21
C GLN A 641 3.52 4.76 2.64
N LYS A 642 4.65 5.44 2.87
CA LYS A 642 4.97 5.96 4.20
C LYS A 642 4.17 7.22 4.48
N ILE A 643 3.52 7.25 5.63
CA ILE A 643 2.72 8.38 6.10
C ILE A 643 3.32 8.96 7.38
N PRO A 644 3.07 10.24 7.68
CA PRO A 644 3.57 10.86 8.91
C PRO A 644 3.11 10.12 10.16
N ALA A 645 3.97 10.08 11.18
CA ALA A 645 3.69 9.42 12.46
C ALA A 645 2.36 9.86 13.10
N ARG A 646 2.04 11.16 13.06
CA ARG A 646 0.77 11.68 13.60
C ARG A 646 -0.46 11.14 12.87
N VAL A 647 -0.39 11.00 11.54
CA VAL A 647 -1.48 10.48 10.72
C VAL A 647 -1.65 9.00 10.99
N TRP A 648 -0.53 8.27 11.05
CA TRP A 648 -0.52 6.87 11.47
C TRP A 648 -1.18 6.67 12.83
N ASP A 649 -0.80 7.46 13.84
CA ASP A 649 -1.30 7.31 15.20
C ASP A 649 -2.81 7.66 15.28
N ALA A 650 -3.27 8.63 14.49
CA ALA A 650 -4.68 9.02 14.38
C ALA A 650 -5.58 8.03 13.63
N LEU A 651 -5.03 7.10 12.83
CA LEU A 651 -5.86 6.12 12.11
C LEU A 651 -6.64 5.21 13.07
N PRO A 652 -7.93 4.91 12.80
CA PRO A 652 -8.73 4.00 13.60
C PRO A 652 -8.08 2.62 13.73
N THR A 653 -8.35 1.92 14.83
CA THR A 653 -7.94 0.52 15.04
C THR A 653 -9.11 -0.46 14.95
N LYS A 654 -10.35 0.05 14.97
CA LYS A 654 -11.58 -0.74 14.80
C LYS A 654 -12.02 -0.71 13.35
N ILE A 655 -12.20 -1.90 12.77
CA ILE A 655 -12.72 -2.06 11.41
C ILE A 655 -14.18 -1.62 11.39
N ALA A 656 -14.57 -0.81 10.42
CA ALA A 656 -15.95 -0.33 10.29
C ALA A 656 -16.94 -1.46 9.97
N ASP A 657 -18.17 -1.31 10.45
CA ASP A 657 -19.26 -2.23 10.14
C ASP A 657 -19.57 -2.29 8.65
N GLY A 658 -20.05 -3.44 8.18
CA GLY A 658 -20.29 -3.69 6.76
C GLY A 658 -19.04 -3.99 5.95
N THR A 659 -17.86 -4.11 6.57
CA THR A 659 -16.61 -4.54 5.92
C THR A 659 -16.58 -6.06 5.75
N ARG A 660 -16.23 -6.55 4.54
CA ARG A 660 -15.99 -7.98 4.28
C ARG A 660 -14.53 -8.32 4.55
N ILE A 661 -14.31 -9.31 5.41
CA ILE A 661 -12.99 -9.74 5.86
C ILE A 661 -12.76 -11.22 5.63
N GLY A 662 -11.49 -11.64 5.56
CA GLY A 662 -11.08 -13.05 5.46
C GLY A 662 -9.92 -13.39 6.39
N LYS A 663 -9.80 -14.66 6.79
CA LYS A 663 -8.74 -15.14 7.71
C LYS A 663 -7.53 -15.67 6.93
N GLY A 664 -6.41 -14.94 6.98
CA GLY A 664 -5.15 -15.35 6.33
C GLY A 664 -5.36 -15.75 4.87
N GLU A 665 -4.71 -16.83 4.46
CA GLU A 665 -4.90 -17.47 3.14
C GLU A 665 -6.12 -18.40 3.07
N THR A 666 -6.80 -18.66 4.18
CA THR A 666 -7.93 -19.61 4.21
C THR A 666 -9.14 -19.13 3.39
N SER A 667 -10.06 -20.04 3.09
CA SER A 667 -11.35 -19.70 2.48
C SER A 667 -12.35 -19.07 3.47
N THR A 668 -12.00 -18.97 4.76
CA THR A 668 -12.86 -18.42 5.81
C THR A 668 -13.09 -16.93 5.59
N GLN A 669 -14.36 -16.54 5.54
CA GLN A 669 -14.78 -15.15 5.34
C GLN A 669 -15.82 -14.74 6.37
N GLY A 670 -15.97 -13.43 6.56
CA GLY A 670 -16.93 -12.85 7.49
C GLY A 670 -17.21 -11.40 7.21
N GLY A 671 -18.25 -10.88 7.86
CA GLY A 671 -18.58 -9.47 7.91
C GLY A 671 -18.28 -8.89 9.28
N ILE A 672 -17.96 -7.59 9.34
CA ILE A 672 -18.00 -6.84 10.61
C ILE A 672 -19.41 -6.29 10.82
N VAL A 673 -19.99 -6.57 11.99
CA VAL A 673 -21.34 -6.14 12.41
C VAL A 673 -21.30 -5.76 13.89
N GLY A 674 -21.64 -4.51 14.22
CA GLY A 674 -21.57 -4.00 15.59
C GLY A 674 -20.17 -4.15 16.20
N GLY A 675 -19.12 -3.99 15.39
CA GLY A 675 -17.72 -4.19 15.77
C GLY A 675 -17.29 -5.66 15.94
N ALA A 676 -18.18 -6.63 15.75
CA ALA A 676 -17.90 -8.05 15.88
C ALA A 676 -17.68 -8.72 14.52
N LYS A 677 -16.85 -9.77 14.50
CA LYS A 677 -16.75 -10.68 13.35
C LYS A 677 -17.95 -11.64 13.33
N VAL A 678 -18.65 -11.66 12.20
CA VAL A 678 -19.69 -12.64 11.88
C VAL A 678 -19.18 -13.50 10.73
N ALA A 679 -18.73 -14.72 11.03
CA ALA A 679 -18.20 -15.63 10.02
C ALA A 679 -19.32 -16.22 9.13
N PHE A 680 -19.03 -16.49 7.87
CA PHE A 680 -19.93 -17.18 6.95
C PHE A 680 -19.52 -18.65 6.81
N ALA A 681 -20.48 -19.56 6.89
CA ALA A 681 -20.20 -21.00 6.77
C ALA A 681 -19.93 -21.43 5.32
N ASN A 682 -20.49 -20.69 4.35
CA ASN A 682 -20.39 -20.98 2.92
C ASN A 682 -20.72 -19.73 2.09
N THR A 683 -20.57 -19.83 0.76
CA THR A 683 -20.86 -18.73 -0.17
C THR A 683 -22.33 -18.33 -0.19
N ALA A 684 -23.26 -19.26 0.03
CA ALA A 684 -24.69 -18.95 0.06
C ALA A 684 -25.06 -18.02 1.24
N GLU A 685 -24.47 -18.22 2.42
CA GLU A 685 -24.63 -17.29 3.53
C GLU A 685 -24.04 -15.90 3.25
N LEU A 686 -22.86 -15.86 2.62
CA LEU A 686 -22.21 -14.62 2.22
C LEU A 686 -23.08 -13.81 1.23
N GLU A 687 -23.67 -14.49 0.26
CA GLU A 687 -24.57 -13.90 -0.74
C GLU A 687 -25.89 -13.44 -0.09
N ALA A 688 -26.51 -14.28 0.73
CA ALA A 688 -27.76 -13.96 1.42
C ALA A 688 -27.61 -12.79 2.41
N ALA A 689 -26.42 -12.61 3.00
CA ALA A 689 -26.10 -11.46 3.85
C ALA A 689 -25.68 -10.20 3.06
N GLY A 690 -25.59 -10.27 1.73
CA GLY A 690 -25.25 -9.12 0.87
C GLY A 690 -23.77 -8.73 0.86
N TYR A 691 -22.88 -9.63 1.28
CA TYR A 691 -21.43 -9.35 1.33
C TYR A 691 -20.68 -9.81 0.06
N SER A 692 -21.29 -10.56 -0.85
CA SER A 692 -20.65 -11.10 -2.05
C SER A 692 -20.06 -10.03 -2.97
N ASN A 693 -20.74 -8.89 -3.13
CA ASN A 693 -20.29 -7.75 -3.97
C ASN A 693 -19.27 -6.82 -3.28
N LYS A 694 -18.98 -7.04 -2.00
CA LYS A 694 -18.01 -6.21 -1.26
C LYS A 694 -16.58 -6.74 -1.48
N PRO A 695 -15.58 -5.86 -1.64
CA PRO A 695 -14.19 -6.27 -1.75
C PRO A 695 -13.74 -7.08 -0.53
N LEU A 696 -13.19 -8.27 -0.75
CA LEU A 696 -12.61 -9.07 0.33
C LEU A 696 -11.29 -8.47 0.80
N ARG A 697 -11.16 -8.22 2.10
CA ARG A 697 -9.91 -7.79 2.75
C ARG A 697 -9.40 -8.89 3.67
N ARG A 698 -8.26 -9.48 3.32
CA ARG A 698 -7.63 -10.52 4.15
C ARG A 698 -6.95 -9.89 5.35
N LEU A 699 -7.17 -10.48 6.52
CA LEU A 699 -6.57 -10.10 7.79
C LEU A 699 -5.58 -11.18 8.23
N PRO A 700 -4.50 -10.82 8.94
CA PRO A 700 -3.67 -11.81 9.60
C PRO A 700 -4.50 -12.72 10.50
N ALA A 701 -4.18 -14.01 10.56
CA ALA A 701 -4.94 -14.98 11.35
C ALA A 701 -5.10 -14.56 12.82
N ARG A 702 -4.02 -14.05 13.44
CA ARG A 702 -4.06 -13.52 14.82
C ARG A 702 -5.03 -12.36 15.00
N VAL A 703 -5.14 -11.47 14.00
CA VAL A 703 -6.01 -10.29 14.06
C VAL A 703 -7.45 -10.76 13.94
N TRP A 704 -7.72 -11.66 12.98
CA TRP A 704 -9.01 -12.30 12.83
C TRP A 704 -9.46 -12.97 14.14
N ASP A 705 -8.59 -13.78 14.76
CA ASP A 705 -8.93 -14.53 15.97
C ASP A 705 -9.19 -13.59 17.16
N ALA A 706 -8.47 -12.47 17.26
CA ALA A 706 -8.67 -11.46 18.29
C ALA A 706 -9.93 -10.57 18.12
N LEU A 707 -10.57 -10.56 16.94
CA LEU A 707 -11.80 -9.77 16.74
C LEU A 707 -12.94 -10.26 17.65
N PRO A 708 -13.75 -9.34 18.24
CA PRO A 708 -14.91 -9.71 19.05
C PRO A 708 -15.89 -10.58 18.28
N THR A 709 -16.58 -11.50 18.96
CA THR A 709 -17.64 -12.34 18.39
C THR A 709 -19.05 -11.91 18.82
N GLN A 710 -19.15 -11.10 19.87
CA GLN A 710 -20.41 -10.56 20.37
C GLN A 710 -20.70 -9.22 19.69
N ILE A 711 -21.84 -9.15 19.01
CA ILE A 711 -22.34 -7.93 18.38
C ILE A 711 -22.65 -6.91 19.47
N ALA A 712 -22.14 -5.68 19.34
CA ALA A 712 -22.35 -4.65 20.34
C ALA A 712 -23.81 -4.21 20.46
N ASP A 713 -24.20 -3.78 21.65
CA ASP A 713 -25.53 -3.25 21.92
C ASP A 713 -25.82 -1.98 21.10
N GLY A 714 -27.08 -1.81 20.72
CA GLY A 714 -27.52 -0.77 19.81
C GLY A 714 -27.30 -1.07 18.33
N THR A 715 -26.78 -2.25 17.97
CA THR A 715 -26.65 -2.64 16.56
C THR A 715 -28.01 -3.08 16.01
N ARG A 716 -28.41 -2.57 14.84
CA ARG A 716 -29.58 -3.04 14.09
C ARG A 716 -29.16 -4.17 13.15
N ILE A 717 -29.80 -5.31 13.28
CA ILE A 717 -29.49 -6.54 12.54
C ILE A 717 -30.71 -7.05 11.79
N GLY A 718 -30.47 -7.72 10.66
CA GLY A 718 -31.48 -8.39 9.83
C GLY A 718 -31.18 -9.89 9.71
N LYS A 719 -32.22 -10.70 9.53
CA LYS A 719 -32.08 -12.14 9.26
C LYS A 719 -31.96 -12.34 7.74
N SER A 720 -30.82 -12.86 7.29
CA SER A 720 -30.57 -13.13 5.87
C SER A 720 -31.68 -13.99 5.25
N GLY A 721 -32.26 -13.52 4.12
CA GLY A 721 -33.35 -14.21 3.42
C GLY A 721 -34.75 -14.00 4.04
N SER A 722 -34.89 -13.07 4.98
CA SER A 722 -36.16 -12.67 5.61
C SER A 722 -36.26 -11.14 5.65
N THR A 723 -37.44 -10.61 6.01
CA THR A 723 -37.65 -9.20 6.35
C THR A 723 -37.57 -8.94 7.86
N SER A 724 -37.17 -9.94 8.65
CA SER A 724 -37.07 -9.83 10.10
C SER A 724 -35.91 -8.94 10.51
N GLU A 725 -36.20 -7.92 11.31
CA GLU A 725 -35.20 -7.00 11.87
C GLU A 725 -35.24 -7.02 13.40
N ALA A 726 -34.10 -6.76 14.04
CA ALA A 726 -33.96 -6.67 15.48
C ALA A 726 -32.90 -5.65 15.88
N ALA A 727 -32.98 -5.18 17.12
CA ALA A 727 -31.86 -4.55 17.80
C ALA A 727 -31.12 -5.56 18.67
N VAL A 728 -29.82 -5.38 18.87
CA VAL A 728 -29.05 -6.07 19.92
C VAL A 728 -29.07 -5.21 21.18
N VAL A 729 -29.57 -5.74 22.31
CA VAL A 729 -29.66 -5.05 23.60
C VAL A 729 -29.30 -6.01 24.73
N GLY A 730 -28.29 -5.68 25.53
CA GLY A 730 -27.74 -6.59 26.54
C GLY A 730 -27.29 -7.93 25.92
N GLY A 731 -26.76 -7.90 24.70
CA GLY A 731 -26.41 -9.08 23.90
C GLY A 731 -27.59 -9.88 23.32
N ALA A 732 -28.83 -9.51 23.64
CA ALA A 732 -30.02 -10.20 23.16
C ALA A 732 -30.56 -9.61 21.87
N LYS A 733 -31.11 -10.45 20.98
CA LYS A 733 -31.91 -9.98 19.84
C LYS A 733 -33.29 -9.56 20.32
N ILE A 734 -33.67 -8.32 20.02
CA ILE A 734 -34.99 -7.75 20.29
C ILE A 734 -35.67 -7.47 18.95
N PRO A 735 -36.56 -8.37 18.47
CA PRO A 735 -37.20 -8.22 17.16
C PRO A 735 -38.10 -6.98 17.09
N PHE A 736 -38.27 -6.46 15.89
CA PHE A 736 -39.31 -5.47 15.56
C PHE A 736 -40.44 -6.15 14.79
N ILE A 737 -41.70 -5.87 15.16
CA ILE A 737 -42.87 -6.40 14.44
C ILE A 737 -43.33 -5.47 13.32
N SER A 738 -42.87 -4.22 13.30
CA SER A 738 -43.18 -3.25 12.24
C SER A 738 -42.09 -2.18 12.12
N GLY A 739 -42.06 -1.48 10.97
CA GLY A 739 -41.18 -0.32 10.78
C GLY A 739 -41.49 0.82 11.75
N ALA A 740 -42.76 1.05 12.08
CA ALA A 740 -43.16 2.09 13.04
C ALA A 740 -42.58 1.82 14.44
N GLU A 741 -42.64 0.57 14.91
CA GLU A 741 -42.08 0.19 16.20
C GLU A 741 -40.55 0.34 16.24
N ARG A 742 -39.87 -0.04 15.15
CA ARG A 742 -38.42 0.16 14.98
C ARG A 742 -38.05 1.65 15.04
N ASP A 743 -38.82 2.49 14.38
CA ASP A 743 -38.57 3.93 14.31
C ASP A 743 -38.82 4.59 15.66
N GLU A 744 -39.89 4.19 16.36
CA GLU A 744 -40.20 4.64 17.73
C GLU A 744 -39.13 4.23 18.76
N ALA A 745 -38.55 3.04 18.60
CA ALA A 745 -37.40 2.60 19.40
C ALA A 745 -36.07 3.27 19.01
N GLY A 746 -36.06 4.17 18.00
CA GLY A 746 -34.87 4.93 17.61
C GLY A 746 -33.87 4.18 16.72
N TYR A 747 -34.29 3.09 16.05
CA TYR A 747 -33.44 2.28 15.17
C TYR A 747 -33.68 2.54 13.67
N GLY A 748 -34.68 3.36 13.31
CA GLY A 748 -35.05 3.61 11.92
C GLY A 748 -33.94 4.14 11.02
N THR A 749 -33.11 5.05 11.54
CA THR A 749 -31.99 5.68 10.82
C THR A 749 -30.67 4.91 10.97
N ARG A 750 -30.62 3.88 11.82
CA ARG A 750 -29.41 3.08 12.01
C ARG A 750 -29.21 2.14 10.81
N PRO A 751 -27.96 1.96 10.34
CA PRO A 751 -27.67 1.01 9.26
C PRO A 751 -28.16 -0.39 9.63
N LEU A 752 -28.85 -1.06 8.71
CA LEU A 752 -29.23 -2.46 8.84
C LEU A 752 -28.05 -3.34 8.41
N HIS A 753 -27.66 -4.26 9.28
CA HIS A 753 -26.65 -5.27 8.98
C HIS A 753 -27.28 -6.65 8.89
N GLU A 754 -27.38 -7.19 7.68
CA GLU A 754 -27.86 -8.56 7.46
C GLU A 754 -26.84 -9.57 8.00
N ILE A 755 -27.31 -10.48 8.85
CA ILE A 755 -26.52 -11.58 9.41
C ILE A 755 -27.11 -12.93 8.98
N PRO A 756 -26.28 -13.98 8.88
CA PRO A 756 -26.79 -15.30 8.54
C PRO A 756 -27.88 -15.80 9.49
N ALA A 757 -28.87 -16.50 8.94
CA ALA A 757 -29.97 -17.10 9.71
C ALA A 757 -29.51 -17.91 10.92
N ARG A 758 -28.44 -18.70 10.79
CA ARG A 758 -27.82 -19.45 11.90
C ARG A 758 -27.36 -18.54 13.05
N VAL A 759 -26.71 -17.42 12.73
CA VAL A 759 -26.21 -16.49 13.76
C VAL A 759 -27.39 -15.78 14.41
N TRP A 760 -28.37 -15.36 13.60
CA TRP A 760 -29.61 -14.80 14.11
C TRP A 760 -30.31 -15.73 15.10
N ASP A 761 -30.50 -17.00 14.73
CA ASP A 761 -31.22 -17.96 15.55
C ASP A 761 -30.46 -18.28 16.86
N ALA A 762 -29.13 -18.26 16.82
CA ALA A 762 -28.25 -18.48 17.99
C ALA A 762 -28.17 -17.28 18.96
N LEU A 763 -28.55 -16.06 18.56
CA LEU A 763 -28.53 -14.90 19.46
C LEU A 763 -29.52 -15.08 20.64
N PRO A 764 -29.11 -14.75 21.88
CA PRO A 764 -29.98 -14.78 23.06
C PRO A 764 -31.25 -13.97 22.87
N THR A 765 -32.33 -14.36 23.55
CA THR A 765 -33.59 -13.59 23.59
C THR A 765 -33.81 -12.86 24.92
N GLN A 766 -33.04 -13.23 25.96
CA GLN A 766 -33.07 -12.59 27.27
C GLN A 766 -31.99 -11.53 27.37
N ILE A 767 -32.40 -10.32 27.72
CA ILE A 767 -31.49 -9.18 27.95
C ILE A 767 -30.61 -9.50 29.16
N ALA A 768 -29.30 -9.36 29.03
CA ALA A 768 -28.37 -9.62 30.13
C ALA A 768 -28.57 -8.65 31.30
N ASP A 769 -28.32 -9.16 32.52
CA ASP A 769 -28.38 -8.36 33.74
C ASP A 769 -27.37 -7.20 33.72
N GLY A 770 -27.74 -6.09 34.35
CA GLY A 770 -27.00 -4.85 34.32
C GLY A 770 -27.23 -3.99 33.07
N THR A 771 -28.09 -4.42 32.14
CA THR A 771 -28.45 -3.58 30.98
C THR A 771 -29.42 -2.48 31.39
N ARG A 772 -29.16 -1.24 30.97
CA ARG A 772 -30.10 -0.12 31.13
C ARG A 772 -30.98 -0.01 29.89
N ILE A 773 -32.29 -0.10 30.10
CA ILE A 773 -33.29 -0.11 29.05
C ILE A 773 -34.30 1.03 29.22
N GLY A 774 -34.87 1.48 28.10
CA GLY A 774 -35.93 2.49 28.03
C GLY A 774 -37.17 1.93 27.34
N LYS A 775 -38.35 2.45 27.71
CA LYS A 775 -39.60 2.14 27.01
C LYS A 775 -39.79 3.12 25.85
N SER A 776 -39.85 2.60 24.63
CA SER A 776 -40.16 3.41 23.44
C SER A 776 -41.43 4.24 23.64
N GLY A 777 -41.40 5.50 23.19
CA GLY A 777 -42.53 6.43 23.32
C GLY A 777 -42.77 6.97 24.75
N SER A 778 -41.86 6.68 25.70
CA SER A 778 -41.94 7.11 27.10
C SER A 778 -40.60 7.64 27.62
N THR A 779 -40.59 8.20 28.82
CA THR A 779 -39.38 8.55 29.59
C THR A 779 -39.02 7.49 30.63
N SER A 780 -39.72 6.35 30.62
CA SER A 780 -39.52 5.27 31.58
C SER A 780 -38.20 4.55 31.33
N GLU A 781 -37.36 4.45 32.36
CA GLU A 781 -36.09 3.74 32.33
C GLU A 781 -36.04 2.65 33.40
N ALA A 782 -35.34 1.55 33.12
CA ALA A 782 -35.14 0.45 34.05
C ALA A 782 -33.75 -0.18 33.89
N ALA A 783 -33.30 -0.87 34.93
CA ALA A 783 -32.23 -1.86 34.82
C ALA A 783 -32.83 -3.26 34.66
N VAL A 784 -32.14 -4.15 33.95
CA VAL A 784 -32.42 -5.58 33.98
C VAL A 784 -31.62 -6.23 35.10
N VAL A 785 -32.28 -6.90 36.05
CA VAL A 785 -31.65 -7.57 37.20
C VAL A 785 -32.36 -8.89 37.48
N GLY A 786 -31.64 -10.02 37.44
CA GLY A 786 -32.23 -11.36 37.51
C GLY A 786 -33.28 -11.58 36.43
N GLY A 787 -33.08 -11.03 35.22
CA GLY A 787 -34.04 -11.04 34.11
C GLY A 787 -35.26 -10.11 34.28
N ALA A 788 -35.39 -9.42 35.43
CA ALA A 788 -36.52 -8.54 35.71
C ALA A 788 -36.22 -7.09 35.34
N LYS A 789 -37.24 -6.36 34.87
CA LYS A 789 -37.18 -4.90 34.75
C LYS A 789 -37.35 -4.24 36.12
N ILE A 790 -36.34 -3.49 36.54
CA ILE A 790 -36.33 -2.69 37.76
C ILE A 790 -36.42 -1.21 37.38
N PRO A 791 -37.62 -0.60 37.43
CA PRO A 791 -37.82 0.77 36.98
C PRO A 791 -37.14 1.77 37.91
N PHE A 792 -36.70 2.90 37.33
CA PHE A 792 -36.24 4.09 38.04
C PHE A 792 -37.35 5.14 38.05
N ILE A 793 -37.62 5.74 39.20
CA ILE A 793 -38.60 6.82 39.34
C ILE A 793 -37.99 8.20 39.18
N SER A 794 -36.65 8.30 39.19
CA SER A 794 -35.92 9.54 38.96
C SER A 794 -34.50 9.28 38.45
N GLY A 795 -33.89 10.29 37.82
CA GLY A 795 -32.49 10.25 37.40
C GLY A 795 -31.52 10.10 38.59
N ALA A 796 -31.84 10.71 39.75
CA ALA A 796 -31.02 10.60 40.95
C ALA A 796 -30.95 9.15 41.47
N GLU A 797 -32.08 8.45 41.48
CA GLU A 797 -32.15 7.05 41.89
C GLU A 797 -31.39 6.12 40.93
N ARG A 798 -31.52 6.36 39.62
CA ARG A 798 -30.74 5.65 38.59
C ARG A 798 -29.24 5.84 38.79
N ASP A 799 -28.81 7.08 39.05
CA ASP A 799 -27.40 7.42 39.23
C ASP A 799 -26.85 6.81 40.53
N GLU A 800 -27.65 6.81 41.61
CA GLU A 800 -27.31 6.17 42.89
C GLU A 800 -27.22 4.64 42.79
N ALA A 801 -28.00 4.00 41.93
CA ALA A 801 -27.90 2.57 41.62
C ALA A 801 -26.78 2.23 40.62
N GLY A 802 -25.98 3.23 40.18
CA GLY A 802 -24.82 3.00 39.30
C GLY A 802 -25.14 2.83 37.81
N TYR A 803 -26.35 3.21 37.36
CA TYR A 803 -26.78 3.09 35.95
C TYR A 803 -26.70 4.41 35.16
N GLY A 804 -26.39 5.53 35.82
CA GLY A 804 -26.38 6.86 35.21
C GLY A 804 -25.46 7.01 33.98
N THR A 805 -24.30 6.37 34.02
CA THR A 805 -23.30 6.40 32.94
C THR A 805 -23.44 5.27 31.93
N ARG A 806 -24.33 4.29 32.19
CA ARG A 806 -24.55 3.17 31.27
C ARG A 806 -25.36 3.65 30.07
N PRO A 807 -25.05 3.19 28.84
CA PRO A 807 -25.84 3.50 27.66
C PRO A 807 -27.31 3.10 27.85
N LEU A 808 -28.23 3.99 27.48
CA LEU A 808 -29.65 3.70 27.45
C LEU A 808 -30.00 3.05 26.11
N HIS A 809 -30.63 1.88 26.17
CA HIS A 809 -31.14 1.19 24.99
C HIS A 809 -32.67 1.19 25.01
N GLU A 810 -33.28 2.00 24.13
CA GLU A 810 -34.72 1.98 23.94
C GLU A 810 -35.15 0.63 23.34
N ILE A 811 -36.16 0.02 23.96
CA ILE A 811 -36.78 -1.22 23.49
C ILE A 811 -38.27 -0.98 23.21
N PRO A 812 -38.88 -1.76 22.30
CA PRO A 812 -40.29 -1.62 22.02
C PRO A 812 -41.18 -1.75 23.26
N ALA A 813 -42.24 -0.93 23.33
CA ALA A 813 -43.20 -0.93 24.43
C ALA A 813 -43.74 -2.33 24.78
N ARG A 814 -44.03 -3.18 23.78
CA ARG A 814 -44.50 -4.55 24.01
C ARG A 814 -43.47 -5.43 24.74
N VAL A 815 -42.18 -5.27 24.40
CA VAL A 815 -41.08 -6.05 24.98
C VAL A 815 -40.86 -5.57 26.40
N TRP A 816 -40.86 -4.25 26.60
CA TRP A 816 -40.82 -3.66 27.93
C TRP A 816 -41.95 -4.20 28.81
N ASP A 817 -43.18 -4.19 28.34
CA ASP A 817 -44.35 -4.62 29.12
C ASP A 817 -44.29 -6.13 29.43
N ALA A 818 -43.75 -6.94 28.53
CA ALA A 818 -43.56 -8.38 28.71
C ALA A 818 -42.40 -8.77 29.65
N LEU A 819 -41.45 -7.87 29.95
CA LEU A 819 -40.35 -8.19 30.86
C LEU A 819 -40.87 -8.49 32.29
N PRO A 820 -40.34 -9.54 32.95
CA PRO A 820 -40.68 -9.85 34.34
C PRO A 820 -40.44 -8.68 35.29
N THR A 821 -41.19 -8.60 36.37
CA THR A 821 -40.98 -7.62 37.46
C THR A 821 -40.39 -8.24 38.72
N GLN A 822 -40.40 -9.57 38.82
CA GLN A 822 -39.81 -10.32 39.93
C GLN A 822 -38.39 -10.75 39.56
N ILE A 823 -37.44 -10.40 40.41
CA ILE A 823 -36.04 -10.80 40.28
C ILE A 823 -35.95 -12.32 40.46
N ALA A 824 -35.30 -13.00 39.53
CA ALA A 824 -35.14 -14.45 39.59
C ALA A 824 -34.32 -14.90 40.81
N ASP A 825 -34.64 -16.07 41.34
CA ASP A 825 -33.90 -16.67 42.44
C ASP A 825 -32.45 -16.97 42.04
N GLY A 826 -31.55 -16.88 43.02
CA GLY A 826 -30.11 -16.97 42.80
C GLY A 826 -29.46 -15.66 42.33
N THR A 827 -30.21 -14.57 42.18
CA THR A 827 -29.63 -13.27 41.85
C THR A 827 -28.98 -12.63 43.08
N ARG A 828 -27.75 -12.13 42.94
CA ARG A 828 -27.08 -11.32 43.98
C ARG A 828 -27.38 -9.84 43.75
N ILE A 829 -27.99 -9.21 44.75
CA ILE A 829 -28.44 -7.83 44.70
C ILE A 829 -27.79 -6.99 45.79
N GLY A 830 -27.65 -5.69 45.53
CA GLY A 830 -27.15 -4.70 46.49
C GLY A 830 -28.13 -3.55 46.67
N LYS A 831 -28.20 -2.98 47.88
CA LYS A 831 -29.01 -1.78 48.14
C LYS A 831 -28.23 -0.53 47.70
N SER A 832 -28.79 0.24 46.77
CA SER A 832 -28.19 1.52 46.35
C SER A 832 -27.91 2.43 47.57
N GLY A 833 -26.75 3.10 47.57
CA GLY A 833 -26.34 3.99 48.66
C GLY A 833 -25.90 3.28 49.96
N SER A 834 -25.75 1.94 49.95
CA SER A 834 -25.35 1.12 51.10
C SER A 834 -24.36 0.03 50.69
N THR A 835 -23.72 -0.62 51.66
CA THR A 835 -22.91 -1.84 51.47
C THR A 835 -23.73 -3.12 51.69
N SER A 836 -25.05 -3.02 51.81
CA SER A 836 -25.93 -4.17 52.07
C SER A 836 -26.07 -5.01 50.81
N GLU A 837 -25.80 -6.32 50.94
CA GLU A 837 -25.94 -7.30 49.88
C GLU A 837 -26.87 -8.44 50.30
N ALA A 838 -27.59 -9.02 49.34
CA ALA A 838 -28.49 -10.14 49.55
C ALA A 838 -28.53 -11.06 48.33
N ALA A 839 -28.93 -12.31 48.56
CA ALA A 839 -29.44 -13.19 47.52
C ALA A 839 -30.96 -13.07 47.41
N VAL A 840 -31.51 -13.27 46.22
CA VAL A 840 -32.95 -13.51 46.04
C VAL A 840 -33.20 -15.01 46.10
N VAL A 841 -34.05 -15.47 47.02
CA VAL A 841 -34.40 -16.90 47.21
C VAL A 841 -35.89 -17.02 47.52
N GLY A 842 -36.64 -17.78 46.72
CA GLY A 842 -38.10 -17.84 46.80
C GLY A 842 -38.75 -16.45 46.69
N GLY A 843 -38.18 -15.56 45.87
CA GLY A 843 -38.59 -14.16 45.74
C GLY A 843 -38.23 -13.25 46.92
N ALA A 844 -37.62 -13.78 47.99
CA ALA A 844 -37.25 -13.02 49.18
C ALA A 844 -35.80 -12.53 49.14
N LYS A 845 -35.53 -11.35 49.72
CA LYS A 845 -34.17 -10.89 49.97
C LYS A 845 -33.58 -11.58 51.21
N ILE A 846 -32.48 -12.30 51.02
CA ILE A 846 -31.72 -12.98 52.07
C ILE A 846 -30.40 -12.23 52.29
N PRO A 847 -30.31 -11.37 53.33
CA PRO A 847 -29.15 -10.50 53.52
C PRO A 847 -27.93 -11.25 54.03
N PHE A 848 -26.77 -10.86 53.51
CA PHE A 848 -25.46 -11.29 53.98
C PHE A 848 -24.92 -10.31 55.03
N ILE A 849 -24.45 -10.82 56.17
CA ILE A 849 -23.83 -9.97 57.21
C ILE A 849 -22.32 -9.81 57.03
N SER A 850 -21.70 -10.63 56.19
CA SER A 850 -20.27 -10.56 55.87
C SER A 850 -19.97 -11.14 54.49
N GLY A 851 -18.81 -10.79 53.93
CA GLY A 851 -18.31 -11.39 52.69
C GLY A 851 -18.06 -12.89 52.81
N ALA A 852 -17.59 -13.35 53.98
CA ALA A 852 -17.38 -14.78 54.24
C ALA A 852 -18.70 -15.58 54.17
N GLU A 853 -19.77 -15.06 54.76
CA GLU A 853 -21.09 -15.69 54.72
C GLU A 853 -21.66 -15.74 53.28
N ARG A 854 -21.47 -14.67 52.51
CA ARG A 854 -21.85 -14.62 51.09
C ARG A 854 -21.10 -15.65 50.26
N ASP A 855 -19.79 -15.79 50.50
CA ASP A 855 -18.92 -16.70 49.75
C ASP A 855 -19.26 -18.16 50.11
N GLU A 856 -19.51 -18.45 51.39
CA GLU A 856 -19.94 -19.76 51.88
C GLU A 856 -21.31 -20.18 51.34
N ALA A 857 -22.23 -19.23 51.11
CA ALA A 857 -23.52 -19.49 50.45
C ALA A 857 -23.43 -19.58 48.91
N GLY A 858 -22.23 -19.47 48.32
CA GLY A 858 -22.02 -19.62 46.87
C GLY A 858 -22.36 -18.39 46.02
N TYR A 859 -22.46 -17.20 46.62
CA TYR A 859 -22.77 -15.94 45.92
C TYR A 859 -21.55 -15.03 45.70
N GLY A 860 -20.38 -15.39 46.23
CA GLY A 860 -19.17 -14.57 46.16
C GLY A 860 -18.72 -14.20 44.75
N THR A 861 -18.81 -15.14 43.81
CA THR A 861 -18.41 -14.99 42.41
C THR A 861 -19.53 -14.48 41.51
N ARG A 862 -20.77 -14.41 42.01
CA ARG A 862 -21.91 -13.93 41.22
C ARG A 862 -21.83 -12.40 41.08
N PRO A 863 -22.17 -11.84 39.90
CA PRO A 863 -22.21 -10.39 39.71
C PRO A 863 -23.16 -9.72 40.71
N LEU A 864 -22.70 -8.64 41.34
CA LEU A 864 -23.54 -7.81 42.19
C LEU A 864 -24.31 -6.81 41.32
N HIS A 865 -25.65 -6.83 41.44
CA HIS A 865 -26.51 -5.86 40.80
C HIS A 865 -27.12 -4.91 41.83
N GLU A 866 -26.67 -3.66 41.83
CA GLU A 866 -27.29 -2.63 42.67
C GLU A 866 -28.70 -2.32 42.18
N ILE A 867 -29.65 -2.29 43.11
CA ILE A 867 -31.05 -1.93 42.87
C ILE A 867 -31.43 -0.73 43.73
N PRO A 868 -32.42 0.08 43.31
CA PRO A 868 -32.89 1.20 44.11
C PRO A 868 -33.29 0.79 45.52
N ALA A 869 -32.94 1.61 46.51
CA ALA A 869 -33.29 1.39 47.92
C ALA A 869 -34.79 1.10 48.12
N ARG A 870 -35.66 1.78 47.35
CA ARG A 870 -37.09 1.53 47.25
C ARG A 870 -37.43 0.08 46.88
N VAL A 871 -36.84 -0.46 45.80
CA VAL A 871 -37.10 -1.87 45.41
C VAL A 871 -36.57 -2.80 46.47
N TRP A 872 -35.35 -2.55 46.95
CA TRP A 872 -34.74 -3.35 48.00
C TRP A 872 -35.65 -3.46 49.22
N ASP A 873 -36.16 -2.33 49.73
CA ASP A 873 -36.98 -2.29 50.93
C ASP A 873 -38.33 -2.99 50.71
N ALA A 874 -38.88 -2.92 49.49
CA ALA A 874 -40.12 -3.61 49.10
C ALA A 874 -39.99 -5.12 48.90
N LEU A 875 -38.77 -5.68 48.72
CA LEU A 875 -38.60 -7.12 48.56
C LEU A 875 -39.03 -7.89 49.82
N PRO A 876 -39.77 -9.01 49.69
CA PRO A 876 -40.13 -9.88 50.82
C PRO A 876 -38.91 -10.34 51.60
N THR A 877 -39.07 -10.61 52.89
CA THR A 877 -38.05 -11.25 53.74
C THR A 877 -38.36 -12.71 54.04
N GLN A 878 -39.60 -13.14 53.78
CA GLN A 878 -40.04 -14.53 53.92
C GLN A 878 -39.90 -15.25 52.59
N ILE A 879 -39.18 -16.36 52.60
CA ILE A 879 -39.01 -17.24 51.44
C ILE A 879 -40.38 -17.84 51.10
N ALA A 880 -40.77 -17.77 49.83
CA ALA A 880 -42.06 -18.30 49.39
C ALA A 880 -42.13 -19.84 49.56
N ASP A 881 -43.34 -20.32 49.84
CA ASP A 881 -43.63 -21.75 49.90
C ASP A 881 -43.32 -22.45 48.59
N GLY A 882 -42.85 -23.69 48.69
CA GLY A 882 -42.40 -24.45 47.53
C GLY A 882 -40.94 -24.22 47.14
N THR A 883 -40.22 -23.33 47.84
CA THR A 883 -38.79 -23.11 47.56
C THR A 883 -37.94 -24.25 48.16
N ARG A 884 -37.00 -24.78 47.38
CA ARG A 884 -35.97 -25.72 47.88
C ARG A 884 -34.73 -24.94 48.32
N ILE A 885 -34.36 -25.10 49.57
CA ILE A 885 -33.25 -24.39 50.20
C ILE A 885 -32.21 -25.35 50.74
N GLY A 886 -30.96 -24.91 50.80
CA GLY A 886 -29.83 -25.63 51.39
C GLY A 886 -29.15 -24.81 52.48
N LYS A 887 -28.61 -25.47 53.52
CA LYS A 887 -27.81 -24.80 54.54
C LYS A 887 -26.37 -24.64 54.04
N SER A 888 -25.86 -23.40 53.97
CA SER A 888 -24.46 -23.14 53.63
C SER A 888 -23.50 -23.94 54.54
N GLY A 889 -22.43 -24.49 53.96
CA GLY A 889 -21.44 -25.29 54.69
C GLY A 889 -21.93 -26.69 55.13
N SER A 890 -23.09 -27.15 54.63
CA SER A 890 -23.69 -28.45 54.96
C SER A 890 -24.37 -29.09 53.75
N THR A 891 -24.68 -30.39 53.84
CA THR A 891 -25.51 -31.12 52.86
C THR A 891 -27.00 -31.09 53.20
N SER A 892 -27.41 -30.32 54.22
CA SER A 892 -28.80 -30.26 54.66
C SER A 892 -29.67 -29.51 53.64
N GLU A 893 -30.77 -30.13 53.21
CA GLU A 893 -31.75 -29.56 52.29
C GLU A 893 -33.16 -29.57 52.91
N ALA A 894 -33.98 -28.57 52.57
CA ALA A 894 -35.35 -28.45 53.04
C ALA A 894 -36.25 -27.81 51.97
N ALA A 895 -37.54 -28.09 52.08
CA ALA A 895 -38.58 -27.27 51.45
C ALA A 895 -39.05 -26.17 52.40
N VAL A 896 -39.45 -25.03 51.87
CA VAL A 896 -40.21 -24.03 52.62
C VAL A 896 -41.71 -24.31 52.45
N VAL A 897 -42.44 -24.50 53.55
CA VAL A 897 -43.89 -24.79 53.57
C VAL A 897 -44.55 -24.09 54.75
N GLY A 898 -45.56 -23.26 54.51
CA GLY A 898 -46.15 -22.38 55.51
C GLY A 898 -45.11 -21.47 56.17
N GLY A 899 -44.08 -21.05 55.43
CA GLY A 899 -42.93 -20.31 55.96
C GLY A 899 -41.95 -21.12 56.84
N ALA A 900 -42.20 -22.42 57.06
CA ALA A 900 -41.34 -23.31 57.86
C ALA A 900 -40.35 -24.07 56.98
N LYS A 901 -39.15 -24.34 57.51
CA LYS A 901 -38.21 -25.29 56.89
C LYS A 901 -38.62 -26.72 57.20
N ILE A 902 -38.88 -27.50 56.15
CA ILE A 902 -39.20 -28.93 56.22
C ILE A 902 -38.01 -29.71 55.68
N PRO A 903 -37.12 -30.23 56.56
CA PRO A 903 -35.90 -30.89 56.14
C PRO A 903 -36.16 -32.26 55.51
N PHE A 904 -35.40 -32.57 54.47
CA PHE A 904 -35.36 -33.87 53.83
C PHE A 904 -34.28 -34.74 54.49
N ILE A 905 -34.64 -35.96 54.90
CA ILE A 905 -33.68 -36.91 55.49
C ILE A 905 -32.92 -37.73 54.44
N SER A 906 -33.40 -37.76 53.20
CA SER A 906 -32.76 -38.43 52.08
C SER A 906 -33.14 -37.81 50.74
N GLY A 907 -32.33 -38.08 49.70
CA GLY A 907 -32.67 -37.69 48.32
C GLY A 907 -33.98 -38.33 47.83
N ALA A 908 -34.28 -39.56 48.24
CA ALA A 908 -35.54 -40.23 47.90
C ALA A 908 -36.76 -39.48 48.46
N GLU A 909 -36.72 -39.08 49.74
CA GLU A 909 -37.81 -38.32 50.38
C GLU A 909 -38.03 -36.96 49.70
N ARG A 910 -36.95 -36.29 49.28
CA ARG A 910 -37.00 -35.04 48.50
C ARG A 910 -37.65 -35.25 47.13
N ASP A 911 -37.27 -36.32 46.44
CA ASP A 911 -37.74 -36.61 45.09
C ASP A 911 -39.21 -37.03 45.11
N GLU A 912 -39.62 -37.85 46.08
CA GLU A 912 -41.02 -38.21 46.36
C GLU A 912 -41.87 -36.97 46.68
N ALA A 913 -41.36 -36.03 47.49
CA ALA A 913 -42.03 -34.77 47.76
C ALA A 913 -42.12 -33.83 46.54
N GLY A 914 -41.51 -34.18 45.40
CA GLY A 914 -41.54 -33.39 44.17
C GLY A 914 -40.58 -32.20 44.15
N TYR A 915 -39.54 -32.20 45.01
CA TYR A 915 -38.52 -31.15 45.09
C TYR A 915 -37.21 -31.54 44.40
N GLY A 916 -37.06 -32.79 43.94
CA GLY A 916 -35.83 -33.29 43.31
C GLY A 916 -35.34 -32.48 42.12
N THR A 917 -36.27 -32.00 41.28
CA THR A 917 -36.00 -31.21 40.08
C THR A 917 -36.02 -29.70 40.31
N ARG A 918 -36.40 -29.25 41.51
CA ARG A 918 -36.42 -27.82 41.83
C ARG A 918 -34.99 -27.31 42.08
N PRO A 919 -34.66 -26.08 41.64
CA PRO A 919 -33.35 -25.48 41.91
C PRO A 919 -33.08 -25.42 43.41
N LEU A 920 -31.88 -25.86 43.82
CA LEU A 920 -31.41 -25.70 45.20
C LEU A 920 -30.80 -24.31 45.36
N HIS A 921 -31.30 -23.54 46.32
CA HIS A 921 -30.73 -22.26 46.69
C HIS A 921 -30.09 -22.34 48.08
N GLU A 922 -28.77 -22.26 48.13
CA GLU A 922 -28.05 -22.19 49.41
C GLU A 922 -28.33 -20.85 50.09
N ILE A 923 -28.64 -20.91 51.37
CA ILE A 923 -28.85 -19.76 52.24
C ILE A 923 -27.88 -19.82 53.42
N PRO A 924 -27.52 -18.66 54.00
CA PRO A 924 -26.62 -18.64 55.15
C PRO A 924 -27.11 -19.50 56.31
N ALA A 925 -26.18 -20.19 56.98
CA ALA A 925 -26.46 -21.05 58.12
C ALA A 925 -27.33 -20.38 59.20
N ARG A 926 -27.07 -19.10 59.52
CA ARG A 926 -27.89 -18.33 60.47
C ARG A 926 -29.32 -18.11 59.98
N VAL A 927 -29.52 -17.83 58.69
CA VAL A 927 -30.89 -17.68 58.13
C VAL A 927 -31.60 -19.03 58.18
N TRP A 928 -30.92 -20.10 57.77
CA TRP A 928 -31.44 -21.46 57.88
C TRP A 928 -31.87 -21.79 59.31
N ASP A 929 -31.00 -21.56 60.30
CA ASP A 929 -31.26 -21.89 61.69
C ASP A 929 -32.43 -21.06 62.26
N ALA A 930 -32.61 -19.82 61.80
CA ALA A 930 -33.71 -18.93 62.19
C ALA A 930 -35.07 -19.27 61.55
N LEU A 931 -35.13 -20.08 60.48
CA LEU A 931 -36.40 -20.46 59.87
C LEU A 931 -37.26 -21.31 60.84
N PRO A 932 -38.58 -21.04 60.95
CA PRO A 932 -39.50 -21.85 61.75
C PRO A 932 -39.47 -23.33 61.35
N THR A 933 -39.76 -24.22 62.30
CA THR A 933 -39.94 -25.67 62.04
C THR A 933 -41.40 -26.10 62.08
N GLN A 934 -42.29 -25.23 62.56
CA GLN A 934 -43.73 -25.45 62.58
C GLN A 934 -44.39 -24.74 61.41
N ILE A 935 -45.16 -25.50 60.63
CA ILE A 935 -45.94 -24.99 59.50
C ILE A 935 -46.98 -24.00 60.02
N ALA A 936 -47.05 -22.80 59.42
CA ALA A 936 -48.00 -21.78 59.84
C ALA A 936 -49.46 -22.19 59.61
N ASP A 937 -50.34 -21.66 60.46
CA ASP A 937 -51.79 -21.82 60.31
C ASP A 937 -52.27 -21.25 58.98
N GLY A 938 -53.29 -21.89 58.38
CA GLY A 938 -53.79 -21.54 57.06
C GLY A 938 -53.08 -22.25 55.90
N THR A 939 -52.05 -23.05 56.17
CA THR A 939 -51.29 -23.77 55.13
C THR A 939 -52.00 -25.06 54.74
N TYR A 940 -52.16 -25.30 53.44
CA TYR A 940 -52.68 -26.56 52.91
C TYR A 940 -51.53 -27.49 52.53
N VAL A 941 -51.55 -28.71 53.05
CA VAL A 941 -50.50 -29.71 52.81
C VAL A 941 -51.07 -31.07 52.42
N LYS A 942 -50.28 -31.87 51.71
CA LYS A 942 -50.58 -33.28 51.43
C LYS A 942 -49.29 -34.12 51.42
N SER A 943 -49.43 -35.43 51.58
CA SER A 943 -48.33 -36.37 51.32
C SER A 943 -48.23 -36.68 49.83
N PRO A 944 -47.07 -37.14 49.32
CA PRO A 944 -46.81 -37.34 47.89
C PRO A 944 -47.88 -38.13 47.14
N ASP A 945 -48.28 -39.27 47.69
CA ASP A 945 -49.18 -40.24 47.04
C ASP A 945 -50.63 -40.15 47.52
N SER A 946 -50.96 -39.16 48.37
CA SER A 946 -52.30 -39.01 48.91
C SER A 946 -53.11 -37.95 48.16
N ALA A 947 -54.36 -38.30 47.85
CA ALA A 947 -55.37 -37.34 47.39
C ALA A 947 -55.92 -36.46 48.53
N SER A 948 -55.65 -36.82 49.79
CA SER A 948 -56.17 -36.09 50.95
C SER A 948 -55.35 -34.84 51.23
N VAL A 949 -56.02 -33.70 51.24
CA VAL A 949 -55.44 -32.39 51.58
C VAL A 949 -55.82 -32.03 53.01
N TRP A 950 -54.87 -31.44 53.72
CA TRP A 950 -54.99 -31.09 55.13
C TRP A 950 -54.72 -29.59 55.33
N LEU A 951 -55.61 -28.91 56.05
CA LEU A 951 -55.40 -27.56 56.54
C LEU A 951 -54.66 -27.62 57.89
N ILE A 952 -53.57 -26.89 58.01
CA ILE A 952 -52.87 -26.69 59.29
C ILE A 952 -53.53 -25.55 60.05
N ASN A 953 -53.93 -25.78 61.29
CA ASN A 953 -54.51 -24.76 62.17
C ASN A 953 -54.23 -25.09 63.65
N ALA A 954 -53.75 -24.12 64.41
CA ALA A 954 -53.31 -24.26 65.81
C ALA A 954 -52.37 -25.46 66.05
N GLY A 955 -51.53 -25.81 65.05
CA GLY A 955 -50.62 -26.96 65.12
C GLY A 955 -51.29 -28.34 64.90
N HIS A 956 -52.57 -28.39 64.57
CA HIS A 956 -53.29 -29.60 64.18
C HIS A 956 -53.58 -29.64 62.67
N ARG A 957 -53.79 -30.83 62.11
CA ARG A 957 -54.19 -31.04 60.71
C ARG A 957 -55.67 -31.44 60.64
N THR A 958 -56.44 -30.74 59.81
CA THR A 958 -57.86 -31.06 59.53
C THR A 958 -58.03 -31.34 58.05
N GLN A 959 -58.66 -32.47 57.70
CA GLN A 959 -58.87 -32.82 56.29
C GLN A 959 -59.83 -31.84 55.63
N VAL A 960 -59.47 -31.35 54.44
CA VAL A 960 -60.25 -30.37 53.68
C VAL A 960 -60.24 -30.71 52.19
N GLN A 961 -61.20 -30.17 51.45
CA GLN A 961 -61.18 -30.20 49.99
C GLN A 961 -60.61 -28.89 49.47
N GLN A 962 -59.36 -28.91 49.02
CA GLN A 962 -58.66 -27.76 48.44
C GLN A 962 -57.84 -28.24 47.24
N THR A 963 -57.92 -27.53 46.11
CA THR A 963 -57.29 -27.93 44.84
C THR A 963 -56.14 -27.03 44.42
N SER A 964 -56.00 -25.85 45.03
CA SER A 964 -54.93 -24.89 44.76
C SER A 964 -54.13 -24.56 46.02
N ASN A 965 -52.88 -24.12 45.85
CA ASN A 965 -51.96 -23.75 46.94
C ASN A 965 -51.67 -24.87 47.96
N VAL A 966 -51.72 -26.13 47.51
CA VAL A 966 -51.39 -27.29 48.34
C VAL A 966 -49.91 -27.61 48.21
N GLN A 967 -49.19 -27.60 49.33
CA GLN A 967 -47.78 -27.99 49.38
C GLN A 967 -47.64 -29.50 49.62
N VAL A 968 -46.69 -30.13 48.94
CA VAL A 968 -46.37 -31.54 49.17
C VAL A 968 -45.28 -31.61 50.23
N ILE A 969 -45.51 -32.34 51.31
CA ILE A 969 -44.53 -32.55 52.38
C ILE A 969 -44.28 -34.05 52.56
N PRO A 970 -43.11 -34.46 53.10
CA PRO A 970 -42.85 -35.87 53.39
C PRO A 970 -43.93 -36.48 54.29
N THR A 971 -44.33 -37.72 54.02
CA THR A 971 -45.37 -38.44 54.79
C THR A 971 -45.06 -38.44 56.28
N ARG A 972 -43.80 -38.65 56.66
CA ARG A 972 -43.32 -38.58 58.05
C ARG A 972 -43.60 -37.23 58.71
N VAL A 973 -43.44 -36.13 57.99
CA VAL A 973 -43.69 -34.78 58.50
C VAL A 973 -45.19 -34.56 58.65
N LEU A 974 -45.99 -34.98 57.68
CA LEU A 974 -47.45 -34.89 57.76
C LEU A 974 -47.99 -35.69 58.96
N ASP A 975 -47.49 -36.91 59.19
CA ASP A 975 -47.93 -37.80 60.28
C ASP A 975 -47.49 -37.36 61.67
N ALA A 976 -46.44 -36.55 61.77
CA ALA A 976 -46.04 -35.93 63.01
C ALA A 976 -47.00 -34.81 63.46
N ILE A 977 -47.88 -34.31 62.58
CA ILE A 977 -48.86 -33.27 62.91
C ILE A 977 -50.14 -33.95 63.46
N PRO A 978 -50.55 -33.66 64.71
CA PRO A 978 -51.75 -34.26 65.30
C PRO A 978 -53.01 -33.97 64.50
N LEU A 979 -53.95 -34.92 64.47
CA LEU A 979 -55.30 -34.67 63.95
C LEU A 979 -56.04 -33.70 64.89
N SER A 980 -56.86 -32.82 64.31
CA SER A 980 -57.78 -31.96 65.08
C SER A 980 -59.02 -32.70 65.55
#